data_AF-A0A4R4SQG1-F1
#
_entry.id   AF-A0A4R4SQG1-F1
#
_cell.length_a   1.000
_cell.length_b   1.000
_cell.length_c   1.000
_cell.angle_alpha   90.00
_cell.angle_beta   90.00
_cell.angle_gamma   90.00
#
_symmetry.space_group_name_H-M   'P 1'
#
loop_
_entity.id
_entity.type
_entity.pdbx_description
1 polymer ?
#
loop_
_entity_poly.entity_id
_entity_poly.type
_entity_poly.pdbx_seq_one_letter_code
_entity_poly.pdbx_strand_id
1 'polypeptide(L)'
;MEHHTSRQHVVDMCRTMLARGYLKATEGNVSVRVPGRELYAVTPSNYDYDRMRVEDVCIVDFAGKHVPDDSGTGLAPSIECGMHANIYRQRPDVNAIVHTHQPYASALAFLRRPIPALTDEQVRFLGKRVAIIDYAPSGTDFLARKVQKKVAGGDNAFIIANHGIVALGTDPDRAVFNMALLEKVSIAYLMALTTETGKVYTIPTAIREIAFGKLRADEKRIAAQITEAVPPLRVPVDEELPSADAAATALATTRPDTAADEDGTAATGTDAAAVDSSGPGGEAARLGYAISDYPDVDDVMRRLRALIAQPVRGLRHDAMLDVLNYYDTKCRASREITDRAKRRIPGGVQHNLAFNYPFPLAIERADGAHLVDRDGNTYIDFLQAGGPTILGSNYGPVNERVAEVVRASGPVTGLFHEYELKLAEIIHRYLPHVEMYRSLGSGTEAVMAAVRGARAFTGKKMVIKVGGAYHGWSDTMVYGLRVPGTYRMNAKGIPFGATSRTREAFPHDLGQLRRKLIENRLRGGTAAVVVEPVGPESGTRPVPRDFNARVRQLCDEFGALLIFDEVVTGFRLGLGGAAGYFGVTPDLTVLGKAVSGGYPMAGGVGGRADVMAVFGSGLDGKSGAHIQVGGTLSANPLSCAAGYFAIEEMARTNAPVIAGRAGDRLTRGLQRLIDRYGLPYVAYNQGSIVHLECSGVMLLDMRHPVKLLKENRARKRLMEQMGAAYAAHGIITLAGSRMYTSMADTDEVIDDALARFDQVFALVEGV
;
A
#
# COMPACT_ATOMS: atom_id res chain seq x y z
N MET A 1 -18.36 12.18 21.01
CA MET A 1 -19.08 11.55 22.14
C MET A 1 -18.19 10.53 22.81
N GLU A 2 -18.17 10.50 24.14
CA GLU A 2 -17.49 9.43 24.88
C GLU A 2 -18.10 8.06 24.50
N HIS A 3 -17.28 7.02 24.42
CA HIS A 3 -17.69 5.62 24.14
C HIS A 3 -18.41 5.36 22.80
N HIS A 4 -18.37 6.29 21.84
CA HIS A 4 -19.09 6.20 20.56
C HIS A 4 -18.87 4.88 19.82
N THR A 5 -17.62 4.38 19.73
CA THR A 5 -17.31 3.13 19.03
C THR A 5 -18.03 1.92 19.63
N SER A 6 -18.03 1.74 20.95
CA SER A 6 -18.71 0.61 21.59
C SER A 6 -20.24 0.72 21.43
N ARG A 7 -20.79 1.93 21.44
CA ARG A 7 -22.21 2.19 21.19
C ARG A 7 -22.60 1.85 19.75
N GLN A 8 -21.80 2.29 18.79
CA GLN A 8 -21.99 2.00 17.37
C GLN A 8 -21.98 0.49 17.12
N HIS A 9 -21.02 -0.24 17.69
CA HIS A 9 -20.99 -1.70 17.58
C HIS A 9 -22.26 -2.37 18.14
N VAL A 10 -22.84 -1.89 19.25
CA VAL A 10 -24.12 -2.42 19.75
C VAL A 10 -25.24 -2.21 18.73
N VAL A 11 -25.33 -1.03 18.12
CA VAL A 11 -26.31 -0.72 17.06
C VAL A 11 -26.11 -1.63 15.85
N ASP A 12 -24.88 -1.80 15.38
CA ASP A 12 -24.55 -2.60 14.20
C ASP A 12 -24.85 -4.08 14.42
N MET A 13 -24.51 -4.60 15.60
CA MET A 13 -24.87 -5.96 16.00
C MET A 13 -26.39 -6.16 15.96
N CYS A 14 -27.16 -5.25 16.56
CA CYS A 14 -28.62 -5.32 16.57
C CYS A 14 -29.21 -5.28 15.14
N ARG A 15 -28.78 -4.34 14.30
CA ARG A 15 -29.22 -4.21 12.90
C ARG A 15 -28.87 -5.44 12.07
N THR A 16 -27.65 -5.97 12.25
CA THR A 16 -27.20 -7.19 11.55
C THR A 16 -28.09 -8.39 11.91
N MET A 17 -28.45 -8.53 13.19
CA MET A 17 -29.31 -9.63 13.64
C MET A 17 -30.76 -9.48 13.15
N LEU A 18 -31.30 -8.25 13.11
CA LEU A 18 -32.61 -7.95 12.54
C LEU A 18 -32.66 -8.26 11.04
N ALA A 19 -31.69 -7.74 10.27
CA ALA A 19 -31.62 -7.93 8.81
C ALA A 19 -31.52 -9.41 8.42
N ARG A 20 -30.90 -10.24 9.26
CA ARG A 20 -30.75 -11.68 9.05
C ARG A 20 -31.91 -12.51 9.64
N GLY A 21 -32.91 -11.87 10.24
CA GLY A 21 -34.10 -12.52 10.78
C GLY A 21 -33.87 -13.32 12.06
N TYR A 22 -32.78 -13.05 12.79
CA TYR A 22 -32.49 -13.73 14.06
C TYR A 22 -33.24 -13.14 15.26
N LEU A 23 -33.78 -11.93 15.12
CA LEU A 23 -34.50 -11.18 16.14
C LEU A 23 -35.76 -10.54 15.57
N LYS A 24 -36.75 -10.27 16.43
CA LYS A 24 -37.88 -9.37 16.14
C LYS A 24 -37.97 -8.29 17.21
N ALA A 25 -38.10 -7.02 16.79
CA ALA A 25 -38.30 -5.86 17.65
C ALA A 25 -37.34 -5.77 18.86
N THR A 26 -37.82 -6.01 20.07
CA THR A 26 -37.10 -5.81 21.35
C THR A 26 -36.61 -7.11 22.00
N GLU A 27 -36.52 -8.22 21.25
CA GLU A 27 -36.19 -9.54 21.81
C GLU A 27 -34.71 -9.68 22.19
N GLY A 28 -34.39 -9.59 23.48
CA GLY A 28 -33.05 -9.86 24.02
C GLY A 28 -32.28 -8.60 24.42
N ASN A 29 -30.95 -8.69 24.50
CA ASN A 29 -30.04 -7.56 24.72
C ASN A 29 -28.61 -7.87 24.24
N VAL A 30 -27.86 -6.82 23.94
CA VAL A 30 -26.51 -6.89 23.40
C VAL A 30 -25.61 -5.94 24.16
N SER A 31 -24.37 -6.36 24.42
CA SER A 31 -23.36 -5.45 24.96
C SER A 31 -21.99 -5.60 24.30
N VAL A 32 -21.24 -4.51 24.32
CA VAL A 32 -19.85 -4.43 23.85
C VAL A 32 -19.00 -3.72 24.90
N ARG A 33 -17.87 -4.33 25.27
CA ARG A 33 -16.90 -3.77 26.21
C ARG A 33 -16.35 -2.44 25.68
N VAL A 34 -16.11 -1.48 26.56
CA VAL A 34 -15.37 -0.26 26.25
C VAL A 34 -13.87 -0.58 26.35
N PRO A 35 -13.09 -0.40 25.27
CA PRO A 35 -11.66 -0.70 25.30
C PRO A 35 -10.91 0.05 26.40
N GLY A 36 -10.08 -0.67 27.16
CA GLY A 36 -9.22 -0.09 28.21
C GLY A 36 -9.94 0.44 29.45
N ARG A 37 -11.25 0.20 29.59
CA ARG A 37 -12.04 0.65 30.75
C ARG A 37 -12.91 -0.49 31.29
N GLU A 38 -13.25 -0.42 32.58
CA GLU A 38 -14.21 -1.34 33.22
C GLU A 38 -15.67 -0.91 32.97
N LEU A 39 -15.97 -0.60 31.70
CA LEU A 39 -17.26 -0.13 31.21
C LEU A 39 -17.69 -0.97 30.00
N TYR A 40 -18.98 -1.04 29.74
CA TYR A 40 -19.52 -1.61 28.50
C TYR A 40 -20.76 -0.83 28.03
N ALA A 41 -20.92 -0.75 26.71
CA ALA A 41 -22.13 -0.25 26.07
C ALA A 41 -23.16 -1.38 25.99
N VAL A 42 -24.43 -1.09 26.23
CA VAL A 42 -25.51 -2.08 26.25
C VAL A 42 -26.81 -1.50 25.73
N THR A 43 -27.61 -2.33 25.07
CA THR A 43 -28.94 -1.96 24.59
C THR A 43 -29.82 -1.42 25.74
N PRO A 44 -30.60 -0.35 25.50
CA PRO A 44 -31.57 0.16 26.46
C PRO A 44 -32.71 -0.84 26.69
N SER A 45 -33.39 -0.70 27.83
CA SER A 45 -34.51 -1.56 28.19
C SER A 45 -35.74 -1.31 27.31
N ASN A 46 -36.37 -2.38 26.83
CA ASN A 46 -37.63 -2.36 26.08
C ASN A 46 -37.63 -1.37 24.89
N TYR A 47 -36.57 -1.40 24.08
CA TYR A 47 -36.38 -0.45 22.99
C TYR A 47 -36.29 -1.16 21.63
N ASP A 48 -36.89 -0.55 20.61
CA ASP A 48 -36.92 -1.09 19.25
C ASP A 48 -35.54 -0.93 18.58
N TYR A 49 -34.90 -2.05 18.26
CA TYR A 49 -33.58 -2.10 17.66
C TYR A 49 -33.51 -1.49 16.26
N ASP A 50 -34.62 -1.44 15.52
CA ASP A 50 -34.65 -0.80 14.19
C ASP A 50 -34.56 0.73 14.28
N ARG A 51 -35.04 1.30 15.40
CA ARG A 51 -35.07 2.74 15.66
C ARG A 51 -33.92 3.23 16.54
N MET A 52 -33.07 2.32 16.99
CA MET A 52 -31.97 2.61 17.91
C MET A 52 -30.88 3.43 17.23
N ARG A 53 -30.63 4.62 17.78
CA ARG A 53 -29.49 5.47 17.42
C ARG A 53 -28.34 5.22 18.39
N VAL A 54 -27.16 5.72 18.04
CA VAL A 54 -25.95 5.50 18.84
C VAL A 54 -26.07 6.15 20.23
N GLU A 55 -26.77 7.27 20.30
CA GLU A 55 -27.02 8.04 21.52
C GLU A 55 -27.99 7.33 22.47
N ASP A 56 -28.81 6.42 21.94
CA ASP A 56 -29.81 5.66 22.71
C ASP A 56 -29.17 4.48 23.47
N VAL A 57 -27.90 4.12 23.19
CA VAL A 57 -27.19 3.00 23.82
C VAL A 57 -26.62 3.41 25.19
N CYS A 58 -26.98 2.69 26.25
CA CYS A 58 -26.58 3.01 27.61
C CYS A 58 -25.15 2.53 27.92
N ILE A 59 -24.45 3.23 28.82
CA ILE A 59 -23.12 2.84 29.33
C ILE A 59 -23.24 2.32 30.76
N VAL A 60 -22.66 1.16 31.03
CA VAL A 60 -22.78 0.48 32.32
C VAL A 60 -21.40 0.05 32.81
N ASP A 61 -21.16 0.14 34.12
CA ASP A 61 -19.93 -0.32 34.75
C ASP A 61 -19.94 -1.83 35.02
N PHE A 62 -18.78 -2.38 35.41
CA PHE A 62 -18.66 -3.82 35.71
C PHE A 62 -19.31 -4.24 37.04
N ALA A 63 -19.89 -3.29 37.78
CA ALA A 63 -20.79 -3.54 38.91
C ALA A 63 -22.26 -3.60 38.46
N GLY A 64 -22.55 -3.39 37.17
CA GLY A 64 -23.90 -3.40 36.61
C GLY A 64 -24.68 -2.10 36.84
N LYS A 65 -24.01 -1.00 37.22
CA LYS A 65 -24.63 0.30 37.45
C LYS A 65 -24.54 1.18 36.21
N HIS A 66 -25.65 1.85 35.90
CA HIS A 66 -25.72 2.83 34.83
C HIS A 66 -24.75 3.99 35.10
N VAL A 67 -23.91 4.30 34.13
CA VAL A 67 -23.00 5.44 34.17
C VAL A 67 -23.66 6.57 33.37
N PRO A 68 -24.07 7.67 34.01
CA PRO A 68 -24.65 8.80 33.30
C PRO A 68 -23.66 9.36 32.28
N ASP A 69 -24.16 9.70 31.10
CA ASP A 69 -23.39 10.42 30.09
C ASP A 69 -24.21 11.53 29.45
N ASP A 70 -23.54 12.42 28.72
CA ASP A 70 -24.12 13.62 28.13
C ASP A 70 -25.03 13.35 26.91
N SER A 71 -25.45 12.09 26.68
CA SER A 71 -26.34 11.73 25.56
C SER A 71 -27.74 12.35 25.65
N GLY A 72 -28.17 12.74 26.86
CA GLY A 72 -29.44 13.44 27.08
C GLY A 72 -30.70 12.61 26.79
N THR A 73 -30.59 11.30 26.55
CA THR A 73 -31.72 10.44 26.14
C THR A 73 -32.61 9.98 27.31
N GLY A 74 -32.08 9.94 28.54
CA GLY A 74 -32.82 9.53 29.74
C GLY A 74 -33.26 8.05 29.75
N LEU A 75 -32.75 7.23 28.81
CA LEU A 75 -33.10 5.82 28.70
C LEU A 75 -32.41 4.98 29.79
N ALA A 76 -33.12 3.97 30.30
CA ALA A 76 -32.56 3.02 31.25
C ALA A 76 -31.89 1.83 30.54
N PRO A 77 -30.75 1.33 31.03
CA PRO A 77 -30.09 0.16 30.45
C PRO A 77 -30.92 -1.12 30.63
N SER A 78 -30.62 -2.16 29.85
CA SER A 78 -31.26 -3.48 29.99
C SER A 78 -31.30 -3.98 31.44
N ILE A 79 -32.41 -4.62 31.83
CA ILE A 79 -32.56 -5.22 33.17
C ILE A 79 -31.57 -6.36 33.43
N GLU A 80 -30.94 -6.90 32.38
CA GLU A 80 -29.99 -8.02 32.48
C GLU A 80 -28.51 -7.59 32.54
N CYS A 81 -28.25 -6.30 32.78
CA CYS A 81 -26.89 -5.79 32.92
C CYS A 81 -26.05 -6.56 33.94
N GLY A 82 -26.64 -6.99 35.06
CA GLY A 82 -25.92 -7.79 36.06
C GLY A 82 -25.36 -9.10 35.50
N MET A 83 -26.03 -9.74 34.54
CA MET A 83 -25.52 -10.92 33.85
C MET A 83 -24.30 -10.58 32.98
N HIS A 84 -24.38 -9.51 32.21
CA HIS A 84 -23.31 -9.07 31.30
C HIS A 84 -22.06 -8.65 32.08
N ALA A 85 -22.24 -7.86 33.14
CA ALA A 85 -21.19 -7.46 34.06
C ALA A 85 -20.47 -8.68 34.67
N ASN A 86 -21.21 -9.70 35.11
CA ASN A 86 -20.61 -10.93 35.65
C ASN A 86 -19.79 -11.71 34.62
N ILE A 87 -20.29 -11.79 33.38
CA ILE A 87 -19.58 -12.45 32.29
C ILE A 87 -18.27 -11.69 32.00
N TYR A 88 -18.31 -10.37 31.85
CA TYR A 88 -17.12 -9.58 31.56
C TYR A 88 -16.06 -9.63 32.66
N ARG A 89 -16.47 -9.71 33.93
CA ARG A 89 -15.56 -9.93 35.07
C ARG A 89 -14.94 -11.32 35.07
N GLN A 90 -15.70 -12.35 34.69
CA GLN A 90 -15.25 -13.74 34.70
C GLN A 90 -14.42 -14.11 33.46
N ARG A 91 -14.67 -13.46 32.32
CA ARG A 91 -14.06 -13.72 31.02
C ARG A 91 -13.45 -12.44 30.44
N PRO A 92 -12.19 -12.12 30.82
CA PRO A 92 -11.47 -10.95 30.29
C PRO A 92 -11.26 -10.99 28.77
N ASP A 93 -11.28 -12.19 28.18
CA ASP A 93 -11.17 -12.45 26.74
C ASP A 93 -12.44 -12.11 25.95
N VAL A 94 -13.57 -11.89 26.63
CA VAL A 94 -14.85 -11.56 26.01
C VAL A 94 -15.01 -10.04 25.92
N ASN A 95 -15.26 -9.57 24.69
CA ASN A 95 -15.50 -8.16 24.38
C ASN A 95 -16.92 -7.88 23.87
N ALA A 96 -17.69 -8.90 23.49
CA ALA A 96 -19.09 -8.73 23.10
C ALA A 96 -19.96 -9.89 23.59
N ILE A 97 -21.20 -9.58 23.95
CA ILE A 97 -22.19 -10.53 24.48
C ILE A 97 -23.51 -10.32 23.73
N VAL A 98 -24.10 -11.41 23.28
CA VAL A 98 -25.43 -11.45 22.66
C VAL A 98 -26.33 -12.36 23.49
N HIS A 99 -27.43 -11.81 24.03
CA HIS A 99 -28.49 -12.57 24.68
C HIS A 99 -29.80 -12.41 23.90
N THR A 100 -30.35 -13.51 23.41
CA THR A 100 -31.54 -13.49 22.52
C THR A 100 -32.43 -14.72 22.73
N HIS A 101 -33.61 -14.73 22.09
CA HIS A 101 -34.67 -15.72 22.29
C HIS A 101 -35.00 -16.51 21.02
N GLN A 102 -33.97 -16.96 20.30
CA GLN A 102 -34.16 -17.58 19.00
C GLN A 102 -34.95 -18.90 19.09
N PRO A 103 -35.83 -19.20 18.12
CA PRO A 103 -36.85 -20.25 18.26
C PRO A 103 -36.27 -21.65 18.45
N TYR A 104 -35.22 -22.04 17.71
CA TYR A 104 -34.71 -23.41 17.77
C TYR A 104 -33.88 -23.64 19.03
N ALA A 105 -33.00 -22.71 19.39
CA ALA A 105 -32.28 -22.82 20.65
C ALA A 105 -33.22 -22.74 21.88
N SER A 106 -34.29 -21.95 21.81
CA SER A 106 -35.32 -21.87 22.85
C SER A 106 -36.10 -23.18 22.97
N ALA A 107 -36.40 -23.87 21.86
CA ALA A 107 -37.03 -25.20 21.90
C ALA A 107 -36.17 -26.22 22.68
N LEU A 108 -34.85 -26.20 22.49
CA LEU A 108 -33.93 -27.03 23.29
C LEU A 108 -33.89 -26.61 24.77
N ALA A 109 -34.07 -25.32 25.06
CA ALA A 109 -34.21 -24.80 26.42
C ALA A 109 -35.43 -25.39 27.14
N PHE A 110 -36.58 -25.49 26.45
CA PHE A 110 -37.81 -26.09 26.97
C PHE A 110 -37.65 -27.59 27.22
N LEU A 111 -36.93 -28.29 26.33
CA LEU A 111 -36.64 -29.72 26.44
C LEU A 111 -35.55 -30.05 27.46
N ARG A 112 -34.88 -29.05 28.04
CA ARG A 112 -33.70 -29.22 28.92
C ARG A 112 -32.59 -30.06 28.27
N ARG A 113 -32.44 -29.97 26.94
CA ARG A 113 -31.49 -30.77 26.16
C ARG A 113 -30.24 -29.95 25.84
N PRO A 114 -29.06 -30.28 26.42
CA PRO A 114 -27.81 -29.66 26.00
C PRO A 114 -27.41 -30.15 24.61
N ILE A 115 -26.69 -29.33 23.85
CA ILE A 115 -26.16 -29.73 22.54
C ILE A 115 -24.81 -30.43 22.75
N PRO A 116 -24.65 -31.70 22.36
CA PRO A 116 -23.36 -32.39 22.43
C PRO A 116 -22.41 -31.89 21.32
N ALA A 117 -21.19 -32.40 21.27
CA ALA A 117 -20.24 -32.06 20.21
C ALA A 117 -20.67 -32.66 18.85
N LEU A 118 -21.33 -31.88 18.00
CA LEU A 118 -21.91 -32.36 16.73
C LEU A 118 -20.98 -32.15 15.54
N THR A 119 -20.34 -30.98 15.44
CA THR A 119 -19.49 -30.61 14.30
C THR A 119 -18.21 -29.92 14.77
N ASP A 120 -17.14 -29.99 13.95
CA ASP A 120 -15.86 -29.33 14.25
C ASP A 120 -16.04 -27.82 14.37
N GLU A 121 -16.88 -27.25 13.49
CA GLU A 121 -17.29 -25.84 13.52
C GLU A 121 -17.94 -25.47 14.87
N GLN A 122 -18.91 -26.25 15.34
CA GLN A 122 -19.56 -26.01 16.63
C GLN A 122 -18.59 -26.11 17.80
N VAL A 123 -17.76 -27.14 17.85
CA VAL A 123 -16.78 -27.32 18.93
C VAL A 123 -15.76 -26.19 18.95
N ARG A 124 -15.32 -25.76 17.76
CA ARG A 124 -14.35 -24.69 17.60
C ARG A 124 -14.89 -23.34 18.02
N PHE A 125 -16.15 -23.03 17.78
CA PHE A 125 -16.64 -21.66 18.00
C PHE A 125 -17.56 -21.51 19.21
N LEU A 126 -18.38 -22.51 19.51
CA LEU A 126 -19.34 -22.48 20.63
C LEU A 126 -18.78 -23.15 21.90
N GLY A 127 -17.85 -24.09 21.74
CA GLY A 127 -17.22 -24.82 22.83
C GLY A 127 -17.54 -26.31 22.86
N LYS A 128 -17.05 -27.02 23.88
CA LYS A 128 -17.05 -28.50 23.92
C LYS A 128 -18.45 -29.11 23.91
N ARG A 129 -19.43 -28.35 24.40
CA ARG A 129 -20.87 -28.63 24.42
C ARG A 129 -21.58 -27.30 24.63
N VAL A 130 -22.81 -27.17 24.17
CA VAL A 130 -23.67 -26.05 24.58
C VAL A 130 -24.45 -26.48 25.80
N ALA A 131 -24.09 -25.95 26.97
CA ALA A 131 -24.70 -26.33 28.24
C ALA A 131 -26.05 -25.65 28.46
N ILE A 132 -26.93 -26.33 29.20
CA ILE A 132 -28.17 -25.76 29.74
C ILE A 132 -27.85 -25.19 31.13
N ILE A 133 -28.19 -23.92 31.33
CA ILE A 133 -28.15 -23.20 32.61
C ILE A 133 -29.54 -23.27 33.22
N ASP A 134 -29.63 -23.64 34.51
CA ASP A 134 -30.92 -23.73 35.19
C ASP A 134 -31.64 -22.39 35.24
N TYR A 135 -32.96 -22.43 35.03
CA TYR A 135 -33.81 -21.24 35.07
C TYR A 135 -33.62 -20.44 36.35
N ALA A 136 -33.65 -19.12 36.18
CA ALA A 136 -33.73 -18.10 37.21
C ALA A 136 -34.45 -16.89 36.59
N PRO A 137 -35.24 -16.13 37.36
CA PRO A 137 -35.94 -14.97 36.82
C PRO A 137 -34.97 -13.93 36.22
N SER A 138 -35.34 -13.34 35.08
CA SER A 138 -34.56 -12.32 34.37
C SER A 138 -34.29 -11.10 35.26
N GLY A 139 -33.12 -10.49 35.11
CA GLY A 139 -32.72 -9.33 35.92
C GLY A 139 -32.44 -9.60 37.41
N THR A 140 -32.37 -10.87 37.84
CA THR A 140 -32.00 -11.23 39.22
C THR A 140 -30.53 -11.60 39.38
N ASP A 141 -29.95 -11.31 40.54
CA ASP A 141 -28.60 -11.74 40.93
C ASP A 141 -28.43 -13.27 40.86
N PHE A 142 -29.50 -14.03 41.04
CA PHE A 142 -29.47 -15.48 40.99
C PHE A 142 -29.17 -15.99 39.58
N LEU A 143 -29.77 -15.38 38.55
CA LEU A 143 -29.47 -15.68 37.15
C LEU A 143 -28.01 -15.33 36.83
N ALA A 144 -27.59 -14.12 37.22
CA ALA A 144 -26.25 -13.63 36.95
C ALA A 144 -25.16 -14.53 37.57
N ARG A 145 -25.37 -15.05 38.78
CA ARG A 145 -24.43 -16.00 39.44
C ARG A 145 -24.42 -17.38 38.77
N LYS A 146 -25.57 -17.89 38.34
CA LYS A 146 -25.66 -19.18 37.63
C LYS A 146 -24.93 -19.16 36.29
N VAL A 147 -25.09 -18.05 35.55
CA VAL A 147 -24.38 -17.84 34.28
C VAL A 147 -22.88 -17.74 34.52
N GLN A 148 -22.46 -16.92 35.49
CA GLN A 148 -21.04 -16.77 35.88
C GLN A 148 -20.34 -18.11 36.13
N LYS A 149 -20.99 -19.02 36.88
CA LYS A 149 -20.42 -20.34 37.20
C LYS A 149 -20.19 -21.21 35.95
N LYS A 150 -20.99 -21.05 34.90
CA LYS A 150 -20.91 -21.86 33.68
C LYS A 150 -19.97 -21.28 32.63
N VAL A 151 -19.89 -19.95 32.50
CA VAL A 151 -19.01 -19.28 31.53
C VAL A 151 -17.51 -19.43 31.86
N ALA A 152 -17.17 -19.78 33.11
CA ALA A 152 -15.81 -20.08 33.53
C ALA A 152 -15.18 -21.29 32.81
N GLY A 153 -15.98 -22.15 32.17
CA GLY A 153 -15.50 -23.33 31.44
C GLY A 153 -14.82 -23.03 30.10
N GLY A 154 -14.83 -21.77 29.64
CA GLY A 154 -14.24 -21.35 28.36
C GLY A 154 -15.11 -21.64 27.13
N ASP A 155 -16.30 -22.21 27.31
CA ASP A 155 -17.30 -22.30 26.23
C ASP A 155 -17.85 -20.90 25.91
N ASN A 156 -18.27 -20.70 24.66
CA ASN A 156 -18.67 -19.40 24.13
C ASN A 156 -20.17 -19.30 23.84
N ALA A 157 -20.94 -20.37 24.08
CA ALA A 157 -22.38 -20.34 23.96
C ALA A 157 -23.09 -21.20 25.01
N PHE A 158 -24.22 -20.69 25.50
CA PHE A 158 -25.01 -21.31 26.56
C PHE A 158 -26.51 -21.12 26.27
N ILE A 159 -27.32 -22.07 26.74
CA ILE A 159 -28.78 -21.98 26.69
C ILE A 159 -29.28 -21.86 28.13
N ILE A 160 -30.09 -20.85 28.43
CA ILE A 160 -30.76 -20.67 29.73
C ILE A 160 -32.13 -21.31 29.63
N ALA A 161 -32.40 -22.28 30.50
CA ALA A 161 -33.60 -23.06 30.43
C ALA A 161 -34.85 -22.20 30.65
N ASN A 162 -35.90 -22.38 29.83
CA ASN A 162 -37.13 -21.57 29.84
C ASN A 162 -36.91 -20.06 29.70
N HIS A 163 -35.81 -19.62 29.10
CA HIS A 163 -35.48 -18.20 28.95
C HIS A 163 -34.94 -17.93 27.54
N GLY A 164 -33.62 -17.78 27.36
CA GLY A 164 -33.00 -17.52 26.06
C GLY A 164 -31.57 -18.08 25.98
N ILE A 165 -30.76 -17.57 25.06
CA ILE A 165 -29.37 -18.00 24.87
C ILE A 165 -28.38 -16.93 25.28
N VAL A 166 -27.14 -17.30 25.54
CA VAL A 166 -26.03 -16.35 25.73
C VAL A 166 -24.89 -16.78 24.84
N ALA A 167 -24.50 -15.92 23.90
CA ALA A 167 -23.35 -16.10 23.02
C ALA A 167 -22.27 -15.05 23.31
N LEU A 168 -21.03 -15.50 23.43
CA LEU A 168 -19.87 -14.71 23.81
C LEU A 168 -18.92 -14.59 22.63
N GLY A 169 -18.29 -13.42 22.46
CA GLY A 169 -17.30 -13.19 21.42
C GLY A 169 -16.10 -12.40 21.91
N THR A 170 -14.95 -12.67 21.30
CA THR A 170 -13.72 -11.87 21.43
C THR A 170 -13.85 -10.48 20.82
N ASP A 171 -14.88 -10.27 20.00
CA ASP A 171 -15.22 -9.05 19.27
C ASP A 171 -16.72 -9.11 18.88
N PRO A 172 -17.33 -7.97 18.48
CA PRO A 172 -18.74 -7.88 18.08
C PRO A 172 -19.17 -8.92 17.03
N ASP A 173 -18.41 -9.04 15.93
CA ASP A 173 -18.73 -9.95 14.82
C ASP A 173 -18.70 -11.41 15.27
N ARG A 174 -17.73 -11.77 16.10
CA ARG A 174 -17.62 -13.11 16.67
C ARG A 174 -18.82 -13.45 17.55
N ALA A 175 -19.33 -12.51 18.35
CA ALA A 175 -20.49 -12.76 19.19
C ALA A 175 -21.76 -13.00 18.36
N VAL A 176 -21.99 -12.18 17.32
CA VAL A 176 -23.10 -12.38 16.37
C VAL A 176 -22.96 -13.70 15.60
N PHE A 177 -21.74 -14.03 15.14
CA PHE A 177 -21.46 -15.30 14.48
C PHE A 177 -21.74 -16.50 15.40
N ASN A 178 -21.29 -16.45 16.66
CA ASN A 178 -21.51 -17.53 17.62
C ASN A 178 -23.00 -17.72 17.92
N MET A 179 -23.78 -16.64 18.03
CA MET A 179 -25.23 -16.71 18.14
C MET A 179 -25.86 -17.38 16.90
N ALA A 180 -25.49 -16.93 15.70
CA ALA A 180 -26.04 -17.47 14.45
C ALA A 180 -25.71 -18.96 14.27
N LEU A 181 -24.48 -19.36 14.61
CA LEU A 181 -24.05 -20.75 14.59
C LEU A 181 -24.80 -21.58 15.62
N LEU A 182 -25.05 -21.05 16.82
CA LEU A 182 -25.85 -21.73 17.84
C LEU A 182 -27.25 -22.06 17.28
N GLU A 183 -27.92 -21.12 16.62
CA GLU A 183 -29.24 -21.37 16.05
C GLU A 183 -29.22 -22.41 14.93
N LYS A 184 -28.23 -22.32 14.02
CA LYS A 184 -28.00 -23.32 12.96
C LYS A 184 -27.77 -24.73 13.52
N VAL A 185 -27.01 -24.83 14.61
CA VAL A 185 -26.73 -26.12 15.26
C VAL A 185 -27.96 -26.62 16.01
N SER A 186 -28.71 -25.74 16.66
CA SER A 186 -29.96 -26.07 17.36
C SER A 186 -31.00 -26.68 16.43
N ILE A 187 -31.25 -26.07 15.25
CA ILE A 187 -32.21 -26.61 14.28
C ILE A 187 -31.78 -27.99 13.77
N ALA A 188 -30.50 -28.16 13.42
CA ALA A 188 -29.98 -29.44 12.94
C ALA A 188 -30.11 -30.54 14.02
N TYR A 189 -29.82 -30.20 15.28
CA TYR A 189 -29.94 -31.14 16.40
C TYR A 189 -31.39 -31.53 16.68
N LEU A 190 -32.31 -30.56 16.69
CA LEU A 190 -33.74 -30.84 16.84
C LEU A 190 -34.27 -31.74 15.73
N MET A 191 -33.93 -31.46 14.47
CA MET A 191 -34.30 -32.31 13.33
C MET A 191 -33.79 -33.74 13.51
N ALA A 192 -32.53 -33.92 13.94
CA ALA A 192 -31.97 -35.24 14.20
C ALA A 192 -32.73 -35.99 15.31
N LEU A 193 -33.13 -35.29 16.37
CA LEU A 193 -33.92 -35.86 17.47
C LEU A 193 -35.33 -36.29 17.04
N THR A 194 -35.89 -35.69 15.99
CA THR A 194 -37.22 -36.05 15.45
C THR A 194 -37.22 -37.24 14.48
N THR A 195 -36.06 -37.80 14.15
CA THR A 195 -35.98 -39.01 13.31
C THR A 195 -36.41 -40.26 14.09
N GLU A 196 -36.99 -41.27 13.42
CA GLU A 196 -37.49 -42.50 14.06
C GLU A 196 -36.44 -43.23 14.92
N THR A 197 -35.16 -43.12 14.56
CA THR A 197 -34.06 -43.74 15.32
C THR A 197 -33.63 -42.93 16.55
N GLY A 198 -33.89 -41.61 16.56
CA GLY A 198 -33.45 -40.67 17.59
C GLY A 198 -31.94 -40.65 17.87
N LYS A 199 -31.13 -41.32 17.06
CA LYS A 199 -29.72 -41.61 17.35
C LYS A 199 -28.83 -40.50 16.79
N VAL A 200 -28.13 -39.82 17.69
CA VAL A 200 -27.20 -38.73 17.33
C VAL A 200 -25.76 -39.15 17.57
N TYR A 201 -24.95 -39.10 16.51
CA TYR A 201 -23.51 -39.33 16.58
C TYR A 201 -22.79 -38.04 16.95
N THR A 202 -21.75 -38.16 17.78
CA THR A 202 -21.01 -37.01 18.31
C THR A 202 -19.52 -37.18 18.04
N ILE A 203 -18.80 -36.07 18.01
CA ILE A 203 -17.35 -36.06 17.81
C ILE A 203 -16.67 -36.81 18.97
N PRO A 204 -15.83 -37.82 18.69
CA PRO A 204 -15.06 -38.51 19.71
C PRO A 204 -14.23 -37.55 20.56
N THR A 205 -14.14 -37.81 21.86
CA THR A 205 -13.47 -36.95 22.85
C THR A 205 -12.07 -36.51 22.42
N ALA A 206 -11.26 -37.40 21.85
CA ALA A 206 -9.89 -37.10 21.40
C ALA A 206 -9.85 -36.00 20.31
N ILE A 207 -10.78 -36.04 19.35
CA ILE A 207 -10.87 -35.06 18.26
C ILE A 207 -11.43 -33.73 18.78
N ARG A 208 -12.41 -33.79 19.70
CA ARG A 208 -12.98 -32.62 20.35
C ARG A 208 -11.94 -31.79 21.10
N GLU A 209 -11.02 -32.43 21.83
CA GLU A 209 -9.95 -31.72 22.55
C GLU A 209 -8.96 -31.04 21.61
N ILE A 210 -8.66 -31.64 20.45
CA ILE A 210 -7.80 -31.03 19.42
C ILE A 210 -8.46 -29.78 18.83
N ALA A 211 -9.75 -29.88 18.46
CA ALA A 211 -10.51 -28.75 17.92
C ALA A 211 -10.61 -27.58 18.93
N PHE A 212 -10.92 -27.89 20.19
CA PHE A 212 -10.99 -26.91 21.27
C PHE A 212 -9.61 -26.32 21.64
N GLY A 213 -8.53 -27.09 21.51
CA GLY A 213 -7.17 -26.58 21.67
C GLY A 213 -6.78 -25.54 20.63
N LYS A 214 -7.24 -25.72 19.38
CA LYS A 214 -7.06 -24.72 18.30
C LYS A 214 -7.81 -23.42 18.59
N LEU A 215 -9.03 -23.48 19.13
CA LEU A 215 -9.78 -22.30 19.58
C LEU A 215 -8.95 -21.45 20.54
N ARG A 216 -8.43 -22.06 21.63
CA ARG A 216 -7.62 -21.31 22.62
C ARG A 216 -6.34 -20.72 22.04
N ALA A 217 -5.72 -21.40 21.07
CA ALA A 217 -4.54 -20.89 20.39
C ALA A 217 -4.88 -19.68 19.50
N ASP A 218 -6.01 -19.72 18.80
CA ASP A 218 -6.51 -18.60 18.01
C ASP A 218 -6.89 -17.41 18.90
N GLU A 219 -7.58 -17.64 20.02
CA GLU A 219 -7.95 -16.63 21.01
C GLU A 219 -6.71 -15.96 21.63
N LYS A 220 -5.69 -16.76 22.01
CA LYS A 220 -4.42 -16.24 22.54
C LYS A 220 -3.66 -15.43 21.50
N ARG A 221 -3.70 -15.82 20.23
CA ARG A 221 -3.07 -15.08 19.13
C ARG A 221 -3.75 -13.74 18.88
N ILE A 222 -5.09 -13.71 18.89
CA ILE A 222 -5.88 -12.49 18.71
C ILE A 222 -5.65 -11.54 19.91
N ALA A 223 -5.67 -12.06 21.15
CA ALA A 223 -5.39 -11.28 22.36
C ALA A 223 -3.95 -10.69 22.36
N ALA A 224 -2.97 -11.43 21.83
CA ALA A 224 -1.60 -10.96 21.66
C ALA A 224 -1.45 -9.88 20.56
N GLN A 225 -2.29 -9.91 19.53
CA GLN A 225 -2.31 -8.87 18.48
C GLN A 225 -2.92 -7.56 18.98
N ILE A 226 -3.80 -7.60 19.98
CA ILE A 226 -4.43 -6.41 20.58
C ILE A 226 -3.47 -5.69 21.56
N THR A 227 -2.45 -6.37 22.09
CA THR A 227 -1.56 -5.83 23.13
C THR A 227 -0.34 -5.05 22.62
N GLU A 228 -0.05 -5.05 21.32
CA GLU A 228 0.93 -4.15 20.68
C GLU A 228 0.22 -3.11 19.78
N ALA A 229 -0.76 -2.39 20.32
CA ALA A 229 -1.41 -1.31 19.60
C ALA A 229 -0.38 -0.22 19.26
N VAL A 230 0.02 -0.14 17.98
CA VAL A 230 0.80 0.98 17.46
C VAL A 230 -0.08 2.23 17.53
N PRO A 231 0.34 3.30 18.25
CA PRO A 231 -0.40 4.54 18.25
C PRO A 231 -0.56 5.05 16.80
N PRO A 232 -1.78 5.42 16.37
CA PRO A 232 -1.99 5.96 15.03
C PRO A 232 -1.24 7.28 14.89
N LEU A 233 -0.66 7.52 13.72
CA LEU A 233 -0.14 8.83 13.36
C LEU A 233 -1.33 9.74 13.07
N ARG A 234 -1.73 10.57 14.04
CA ARG A 234 -2.88 11.46 13.87
C ARG A 234 -2.49 12.74 13.16
N VAL A 235 -3.07 12.97 11.99
CA VAL A 235 -3.05 14.29 11.36
C VAL A 235 -4.25 15.09 11.89
N PRO A 236 -4.05 16.23 12.57
CA PRO A 236 -5.17 17.06 13.05
C PRO A 236 -6.11 17.43 11.91
N VAL A 237 -7.42 17.35 12.16
CA VAL A 237 -8.46 17.72 11.18
C VAL A 237 -8.36 19.21 10.81
N ASP A 238 -7.98 20.05 11.78
CA ASP A 238 -7.87 21.49 11.64
C ASP A 238 -6.53 21.97 11.03
N GLU A 239 -5.58 21.05 10.79
CA GLU A 239 -4.34 21.41 10.09
C GLU A 239 -4.67 21.75 8.62
N GLU A 240 -4.15 22.84 8.08
CA GLU A 240 -4.31 23.14 6.66
C GLU A 240 -3.43 22.19 5.84
N LEU A 241 -4.01 21.56 4.81
CA LEU A 241 -3.22 20.68 3.95
C LEU A 241 -2.25 21.51 3.10
N PRO A 242 -1.01 21.03 2.83
CA PRO A 242 -0.08 21.70 1.94
C PRO A 242 -0.72 22.04 0.59
N SER A 243 -0.42 23.22 0.06
CA SER A 243 -0.97 23.70 -1.21
C SER A 243 0.08 23.64 -2.32
N ALA A 244 -0.21 22.86 -3.36
CA ALA A 244 0.59 22.82 -4.58
C ALA A 244 0.41 24.10 -5.41
N ASP A 245 -0.80 24.65 -5.43
CA ASP A 245 -1.13 25.86 -6.18
C ASP A 245 -0.48 27.11 -5.57
N ALA A 246 -0.40 27.19 -4.24
CA ALA A 246 0.35 28.24 -3.55
C ALA A 246 1.85 28.15 -3.85
N ALA A 247 2.41 26.94 -3.89
CA ALA A 247 3.81 26.74 -4.27
C ALA A 247 4.07 27.16 -5.72
N ALA A 248 3.18 26.80 -6.66
CA ALA A 248 3.25 27.22 -8.05
C ALA A 248 3.16 28.76 -8.19
N THR A 249 2.26 29.39 -7.44
CA THR A 249 2.07 30.85 -7.44
C THR A 249 3.29 31.58 -6.88
N ALA A 250 3.83 31.13 -5.74
CA ALA A 250 5.02 31.72 -5.14
C ALA A 250 6.21 31.72 -6.12
N LEU A 251 6.41 30.61 -6.82
CA LEU A 251 7.46 30.46 -7.83
C LEU A 251 7.25 31.35 -9.05
N ALA A 252 6.00 31.61 -9.46
CA ALA A 252 5.70 32.55 -10.53
C ALA A 252 6.04 33.99 -10.13
N THR A 253 5.86 34.36 -8.86
CA THR A 253 6.13 35.72 -8.35
C THR A 253 7.59 36.03 -8.04
N THR A 254 8.43 35.02 -7.79
CA THR A 254 9.85 35.19 -7.47
C THR A 254 10.79 35.22 -8.68
N ARG A 255 10.25 35.20 -9.92
CA ARG A 255 11.09 35.26 -11.12
C ARG A 255 11.53 36.69 -11.40
N PRO A 256 12.84 36.95 -11.59
CA PRO A 256 13.25 38.09 -12.39
C PRO A 256 12.81 37.86 -13.84
N ASP A 257 12.18 38.85 -14.45
CA ASP A 257 11.92 38.86 -15.89
C ASP A 257 13.24 38.73 -16.65
N THR A 258 13.63 37.51 -17.04
CA THR A 258 14.62 37.30 -18.10
C THR A 258 13.86 37.01 -19.38
N ALA A 259 13.22 38.06 -19.91
CA ALA A 259 13.09 38.17 -21.35
C ALA A 259 14.52 38.16 -21.93
N ALA A 260 14.71 37.43 -23.02
CA ALA A 260 15.98 37.41 -23.72
C ALA A 260 16.32 38.82 -24.21
N ASP A 261 17.29 39.47 -23.56
CA ASP A 261 18.03 40.57 -24.16
C ASP A 261 19.29 39.99 -24.81
N GLU A 262 19.28 40.01 -26.14
CA GLU A 262 20.47 39.98 -26.97
C GLU A 262 21.28 41.26 -26.71
N ASP A 263 22.00 41.34 -25.58
CA ASP A 263 23.26 42.08 -25.50
C ASP A 263 23.95 41.81 -24.15
N GLY A 264 25.15 41.24 -24.23
CA GLY A 264 25.89 40.70 -23.09
C GLY A 264 26.37 41.76 -22.09
N THR A 265 25.51 42.18 -21.17
CA THR A 265 25.93 42.90 -19.97
C THR A 265 25.28 42.32 -18.71
N ALA A 266 26.14 41.82 -17.81
CA ALA A 266 25.74 41.19 -16.56
C ALA A 266 25.22 42.24 -15.57
N ALA A 267 23.94 42.14 -15.20
CA ALA A 267 23.38 42.89 -14.08
C ALA A 267 23.71 42.18 -12.76
N THR A 268 24.22 42.97 -11.81
CA THR A 268 24.61 42.55 -10.46
C THR A 268 23.57 43.02 -9.44
N GLY A 269 23.12 42.10 -8.57
CA GLY A 269 22.24 42.33 -7.42
C GLY A 269 21.36 41.08 -7.17
N THR A 270 21.13 40.55 -5.99
CA THR A 270 21.45 40.86 -4.58
C THR A 270 21.33 39.56 -3.78
N ASP A 271 22.15 39.38 -2.73
CA ASP A 271 22.15 38.33 -1.68
C ASP A 271 21.16 37.16 -1.81
N ALA A 272 21.50 36.17 -2.65
CA ALA A 272 21.10 34.79 -2.44
C ALA A 272 22.25 34.12 -1.66
N ALA A 273 21.97 33.57 -0.49
CA ALA A 273 22.93 32.76 0.27
C ALA A 273 23.65 31.80 -0.70
N ALA A 274 24.98 31.84 -0.74
CA ALA A 274 25.79 31.12 -1.72
C ALA A 274 25.49 29.62 -1.65
N VAL A 275 24.57 29.14 -2.48
CA VAL A 275 24.31 27.71 -2.68
C VAL A 275 25.54 27.16 -3.38
N ASP A 276 26.28 26.31 -2.68
CA ASP A 276 27.46 25.62 -3.19
C ASP A 276 27.09 24.80 -4.44
N SER A 277 27.38 25.36 -5.61
CA SER A 277 27.13 24.73 -6.90
C SER A 277 28.17 23.67 -7.26
N SER A 278 29.12 23.36 -6.37
CA SER A 278 30.11 22.30 -6.58
C SER A 278 29.61 20.90 -6.20
N GLY A 279 28.49 20.81 -5.48
CA GLY A 279 27.85 19.55 -5.11
C GLY A 279 27.13 18.82 -6.26
N PRO A 280 26.71 17.55 -6.06
CA PRO A 280 26.12 16.72 -7.12
C PRO A 280 24.83 17.26 -7.74
N GLY A 281 24.18 18.23 -7.11
CA GLY A 281 22.99 18.92 -7.62
C GLY A 281 23.26 20.24 -8.35
N GLY A 282 24.50 20.76 -8.34
CA GLY A 282 24.90 21.96 -9.07
C GLY A 282 23.90 23.13 -9.02
N GLU A 283 23.56 23.66 -10.19
CA GLU A 283 22.56 24.72 -10.36
C GLU A 283 21.15 24.30 -9.91
N ALA A 284 20.81 23.01 -10.02
CA ALA A 284 19.49 22.51 -9.64
C ALA A 284 19.18 22.67 -8.15
N ALA A 285 20.20 22.76 -7.29
CA ALA A 285 19.99 22.98 -5.86
C ALA A 285 19.22 24.28 -5.56
N ARG A 286 19.35 25.30 -6.42
CA ARG A 286 18.63 26.57 -6.30
C ARG A 286 17.14 26.46 -6.62
N LEU A 287 16.76 25.47 -7.42
CA LEU A 287 15.36 25.19 -7.78
C LEU A 287 14.64 24.37 -6.70
N GLY A 288 15.38 23.81 -5.74
CA GLY A 288 14.83 23.00 -4.65
C GLY A 288 14.55 21.55 -5.07
N TYR A 289 13.95 20.80 -4.14
CA TYR A 289 13.67 19.39 -4.29
C TYR A 289 12.24 19.05 -3.87
N ALA A 290 11.68 18.00 -4.47
CA ALA A 290 10.30 17.56 -4.29
C ALA A 290 10.04 16.98 -2.90
N ILE A 291 11.07 16.42 -2.25
CA ILE A 291 10.95 15.92 -0.88
C ILE A 291 11.10 17.10 0.06
N SER A 292 9.99 17.51 0.66
CA SER A 292 9.93 18.57 1.65
C SER A 292 10.36 18.09 3.04
N ASP A 293 9.78 16.97 3.46
CA ASP A 293 10.11 16.25 4.68
C ASP A 293 10.48 14.81 4.32
N TYR A 294 11.64 14.36 4.78
CA TYR A 294 12.01 12.95 4.59
C TYR A 294 11.25 12.08 5.61
N PRO A 295 10.63 10.96 5.21
CA PRO A 295 9.84 10.15 6.13
C PRO A 295 10.71 9.60 7.27
N ASP A 296 10.13 9.54 8.47
CA ASP A 296 10.70 8.74 9.56
C ASP A 296 10.61 7.26 9.17
N VAL A 297 11.73 6.73 8.67
CA VAL A 297 11.81 5.37 8.15
C VAL A 297 11.53 4.34 9.23
N ASP A 298 11.95 4.58 10.47
CA ASP A 298 11.73 3.64 11.56
C ASP A 298 10.25 3.57 11.94
N ASP A 299 9.58 4.73 11.98
CA ASP A 299 8.13 4.81 12.19
C ASP A 299 7.35 4.16 11.04
N VAL A 300 7.65 4.52 9.79
CA VAL A 300 7.00 3.93 8.61
C VAL A 300 7.17 2.41 8.63
N MET A 301 8.39 1.91 8.83
CA MET A 301 8.63 0.47 8.89
C MET A 301 7.93 -0.21 10.08
N ARG A 302 7.78 0.48 11.22
CA ARG A 302 7.03 0.00 12.39
C ARG A 302 5.54 -0.13 12.07
N ARG A 303 4.93 0.87 11.44
CA ARG A 303 3.53 0.86 11.01
C ARG A 303 3.26 -0.20 9.93
N LEU A 304 4.16 -0.32 8.96
CA LEU A 304 4.12 -1.35 7.93
C LEU A 304 4.22 -2.77 8.53
N ARG A 305 5.06 -2.97 9.56
CA ARG A 305 5.11 -4.23 10.33
C ARG A 305 3.79 -4.50 11.07
N ALA A 306 3.16 -3.49 11.64
CA ALA A 306 1.86 -3.62 12.29
C ALA A 306 0.76 -4.03 11.27
N LEU A 307 0.69 -3.38 10.11
CA LEU A 307 -0.22 -3.73 9.01
C LEU A 307 -0.10 -5.20 8.59
N ILE A 308 1.11 -5.74 8.49
CA ILE A 308 1.29 -7.16 8.13
C ILE A 308 1.04 -8.11 9.32
N ALA A 309 1.08 -7.64 10.57
CA ALA A 309 0.88 -8.47 11.76
C ALA A 309 -0.58 -8.85 12.01
N GLN A 310 -1.51 -8.07 11.46
CA GLN A 310 -2.96 -8.24 11.56
C GLN A 310 -3.58 -8.94 10.33
N PRO A 311 -4.83 -9.40 10.42
CA PRO A 311 -5.60 -9.86 9.27
C PRO A 311 -5.73 -8.80 8.18
N VAL A 312 -5.95 -9.26 6.95
CA VAL A 312 -6.26 -8.37 5.82
C VAL A 312 -7.62 -7.72 6.02
N ARG A 313 -7.71 -6.41 5.78
CA ARG A 313 -8.95 -5.63 5.89
C ARG A 313 -9.27 -5.04 4.52
N GLY A 314 -10.25 -5.62 3.85
CA GLY A 314 -10.68 -5.22 2.50
C GLY A 314 -12.11 -4.73 2.47
N LEU A 315 -12.65 -4.57 1.28
CA LEU A 315 -14.04 -4.13 1.07
C LEU A 315 -15.03 -5.16 1.61
N ARG A 316 -16.18 -4.69 2.08
CA ARG A 316 -17.33 -5.54 2.36
C ARG A 316 -17.75 -6.30 1.10
N HIS A 317 -18.34 -7.47 1.27
CA HIS A 317 -18.65 -8.37 0.16
C HIS A 317 -19.62 -7.76 -0.86
N ASP A 318 -20.68 -7.11 -0.37
CA ASP A 318 -21.67 -6.37 -1.15
C ASP A 318 -21.01 -5.21 -1.92
N ALA A 319 -20.17 -4.41 -1.27
CA ALA A 319 -19.44 -3.32 -1.93
C ALA A 319 -18.53 -3.85 -3.06
N MET A 320 -17.90 -5.01 -2.88
CA MET A 320 -17.12 -5.64 -3.94
C MET A 320 -18.00 -6.09 -5.12
N LEU A 321 -19.23 -6.53 -4.88
CA LEU A 321 -20.18 -6.85 -5.95
C LEU A 321 -20.56 -5.59 -6.74
N ASP A 322 -20.76 -4.46 -6.06
CA ASP A 322 -21.04 -3.17 -6.71
C ASP A 322 -19.87 -2.70 -7.57
N VAL A 323 -18.63 -2.87 -7.08
CA VAL A 323 -17.41 -2.61 -7.86
C VAL A 323 -17.39 -3.48 -9.12
N LEU A 324 -17.66 -4.78 -9.03
CA LEU A 324 -17.69 -5.64 -10.22
C LEU A 324 -18.82 -5.24 -11.18
N ASN A 325 -19.98 -4.86 -10.66
CA ASN A 325 -21.10 -4.38 -11.46
C ASN A 325 -20.79 -3.07 -12.19
N TYR A 326 -19.99 -2.17 -11.59
CA TYR A 326 -19.46 -1.00 -12.30
C TYR A 326 -18.69 -1.42 -13.55
N TYR A 327 -17.75 -2.37 -13.46
CA TYR A 327 -17.01 -2.84 -14.64
C TYR A 327 -17.94 -3.46 -15.69
N ASP A 328 -18.95 -4.24 -15.30
CA ASP A 328 -19.87 -4.90 -16.23
C ASP A 328 -20.85 -3.93 -16.92
N THR A 329 -21.15 -2.79 -16.29
CA THR A 329 -22.15 -1.84 -16.79
C THR A 329 -21.55 -0.58 -17.38
N LYS A 330 -20.40 -0.12 -16.88
CA LYS A 330 -19.74 1.14 -17.25
C LYS A 330 -18.48 0.96 -18.08
N CYS A 331 -17.89 -0.24 -18.16
CA CYS A 331 -16.63 -0.49 -18.89
C CYS A 331 -16.79 -1.54 -20.00
N ARG A 332 -17.90 -1.48 -20.76
CA ARG A 332 -18.29 -2.51 -21.74
C ARG A 332 -17.37 -2.51 -22.97
N ALA A 333 -17.08 -1.35 -23.54
CA ALA A 333 -16.17 -1.23 -24.68
C ALA A 333 -14.75 -1.68 -24.30
N SER A 334 -14.31 -1.35 -23.08
CA SER A 334 -13.06 -1.86 -22.51
C SER A 334 -13.05 -3.39 -22.40
N ARG A 335 -14.14 -4.01 -21.95
CA ARG A 335 -14.27 -5.48 -21.92
C ARG A 335 -14.19 -6.10 -23.32
N GLU A 336 -14.93 -5.54 -24.28
CA GLU A 336 -14.97 -6.06 -25.66
C GLU A 336 -13.58 -6.06 -26.33
N ILE A 337 -12.84 -4.96 -26.22
CA ILE A 337 -11.51 -4.88 -26.83
C ILE A 337 -10.49 -5.77 -26.11
N THR A 338 -10.57 -5.90 -24.79
CA THR A 338 -9.67 -6.77 -24.03
C THR A 338 -9.92 -8.25 -24.30
N ASP A 339 -11.18 -8.66 -24.44
CA ASP A 339 -11.52 -10.04 -24.83
C ASP A 339 -11.09 -10.36 -26.28
N ARG A 340 -11.07 -9.36 -27.16
CA ARG A 340 -10.41 -9.47 -28.47
C ARG A 340 -8.89 -9.58 -28.34
N ALA A 341 -8.28 -8.74 -27.50
CA ALA A 341 -6.85 -8.68 -27.30
C ALA A 341 -6.28 -10.00 -26.74
N LYS A 342 -6.99 -10.66 -25.80
CA LYS A 342 -6.60 -11.97 -25.24
C LYS A 342 -6.38 -13.06 -26.30
N ARG A 343 -6.97 -12.92 -27.49
CA ARG A 343 -6.78 -13.88 -28.61
C ARG A 343 -5.48 -13.68 -29.37
N ARG A 344 -4.81 -12.53 -29.21
CA ARG A 344 -3.63 -12.12 -30.00
C ARG A 344 -2.44 -11.68 -29.13
N ILE A 345 -2.69 -11.29 -27.89
CA ILE A 345 -1.72 -10.77 -26.93
C ILE A 345 -1.77 -11.65 -25.69
N PRO A 346 -0.61 -12.14 -25.18
CA PRO A 346 -0.57 -12.93 -23.94
C PRO A 346 -1.27 -12.19 -22.78
N GLY A 347 -2.34 -12.76 -22.23
CA GLY A 347 -3.13 -12.12 -21.17
C GLY A 347 -3.93 -10.89 -21.60
N GLY A 348 -3.92 -10.51 -22.88
CA GLY A 348 -4.66 -9.38 -23.44
C GLY A 348 -3.99 -8.01 -23.28
N VAL A 349 -2.76 -7.96 -22.77
CA VAL A 349 -2.03 -6.71 -22.47
C VAL A 349 -0.54 -6.83 -22.80
N GLN A 350 0.06 -5.72 -23.22
CA GLN A 350 1.49 -5.64 -23.54
C GLN A 350 2.33 -5.07 -22.38
N HIS A 351 1.68 -4.49 -21.37
CA HIS A 351 2.33 -3.89 -20.21
C HIS A 351 1.46 -4.06 -18.95
N ASN A 352 2.08 -4.18 -17.78
CA ASN A 352 1.41 -4.59 -16.52
C ASN A 352 1.68 -3.62 -15.36
N LEU A 353 1.55 -2.31 -15.56
CA LEU A 353 1.67 -1.33 -14.46
C LEU A 353 0.39 -1.19 -13.64
N ALA A 354 -0.76 -1.12 -14.33
CA ALA A 354 -2.07 -1.10 -13.69
C ALA A 354 -2.56 -2.52 -13.43
N PHE A 355 -3.56 -2.65 -12.55
CA PHE A 355 -4.28 -3.91 -12.43
C PHE A 355 -5.18 -4.16 -13.63
N ASN A 356 -5.23 -5.43 -14.03
CA ASN A 356 -6.07 -5.93 -15.11
C ASN A 356 -7.28 -6.71 -14.57
N TYR A 357 -7.67 -6.46 -13.32
CA TYR A 357 -8.77 -7.14 -12.65
C TYR A 357 -9.98 -6.18 -12.53
N PRO A 358 -11.20 -6.60 -12.92
CA PRO A 358 -11.53 -7.89 -13.55
C PRO A 358 -11.06 -8.03 -15.01
N PHE A 359 -10.85 -6.90 -15.70
CA PHE A 359 -10.21 -6.82 -17.02
C PHE A 359 -9.52 -5.45 -17.19
N PRO A 360 -8.56 -5.30 -18.13
CA PRO A 360 -7.89 -4.02 -18.39
C PRO A 360 -8.86 -2.93 -18.88
N LEU A 361 -8.65 -1.68 -18.47
CA LEU A 361 -9.34 -0.52 -19.05
C LEU A 361 -8.67 -0.10 -20.37
N ALA A 362 -9.49 0.23 -21.37
CA ALA A 362 -9.00 0.70 -22.65
C ALA A 362 -8.99 2.23 -22.68
N ILE A 363 -7.84 2.82 -22.38
CA ILE A 363 -7.69 4.29 -22.35
C ILE A 363 -7.68 4.86 -23.78
N GLU A 364 -8.46 5.91 -23.99
CA GLU A 364 -8.57 6.64 -25.27
C GLU A 364 -7.83 7.97 -25.23
N ARG A 365 -7.88 8.69 -24.10
CA ARG A 365 -7.27 10.02 -23.96
C ARG A 365 -6.57 10.17 -22.60
N ALA A 366 -5.47 10.92 -22.59
CA ALA A 366 -4.76 11.34 -21.38
C ALA A 366 -4.45 12.84 -21.51
N ASP A 367 -4.80 13.64 -20.51
CA ASP A 367 -4.68 15.10 -20.55
C ASP A 367 -4.57 15.68 -19.14
N GLY A 368 -3.49 16.41 -18.86
CA GLY A 368 -3.17 16.88 -17.52
C GLY A 368 -3.07 15.73 -16.52
N ALA A 369 -3.87 15.79 -15.45
CA ALA A 369 -3.97 14.76 -14.41
C ALA A 369 -5.03 13.68 -14.71
N HIS A 370 -5.64 13.66 -15.90
CA HIS A 370 -6.80 12.81 -16.16
C HIS A 370 -6.59 11.81 -17.31
N LEU A 371 -7.20 10.62 -17.16
CA LEU A 371 -7.41 9.64 -18.23
C LEU A 371 -8.91 9.55 -18.57
N VAL A 372 -9.21 9.28 -19.83
CA VAL A 372 -10.56 8.94 -20.31
C VAL A 372 -10.51 7.60 -21.03
N ASP A 373 -11.34 6.64 -20.63
CA ASP A 373 -11.47 5.36 -21.31
C ASP A 373 -12.42 5.41 -22.51
N ARG A 374 -12.43 4.33 -23.29
CA ARG A 374 -13.31 4.13 -24.45
C ARG A 374 -14.80 4.15 -24.14
N ASP A 375 -15.16 4.01 -22.88
CA ASP A 375 -16.54 4.06 -22.40
C ASP A 375 -16.93 5.49 -21.96
N GLY A 376 -15.99 6.45 -21.99
CA GLY A 376 -16.19 7.85 -21.60
C GLY A 376 -16.02 8.10 -20.10
N ASN A 377 -15.58 7.11 -19.32
CA ASN A 377 -15.31 7.30 -17.89
C ASN A 377 -14.01 8.09 -17.71
N THR A 378 -14.02 9.03 -16.77
CA THR A 378 -12.85 9.87 -16.45
C THR A 378 -12.23 9.44 -15.13
N TYR A 379 -10.90 9.38 -15.10
CA TYR A 379 -10.11 8.95 -13.96
C TYR A 379 -8.98 9.93 -13.66
N ILE A 380 -8.66 10.11 -12.38
CA ILE A 380 -7.44 10.79 -11.94
C ILE A 380 -6.25 9.82 -12.11
N ASP A 381 -5.20 10.28 -12.79
CA ASP A 381 -4.05 9.49 -13.21
C ASP A 381 -2.89 9.56 -12.20
N PHE A 382 -2.94 8.74 -11.17
CA PHE A 382 -1.77 8.52 -10.32
C PHE A 382 -0.90 7.35 -10.79
N LEU A 383 -1.24 6.70 -11.90
CA LEU A 383 -0.38 5.69 -12.54
C LEU A 383 0.77 6.37 -13.27
N GLN A 384 0.45 7.42 -14.02
CA GLN A 384 1.38 8.27 -14.78
C GLN A 384 2.34 7.45 -15.66
N ALA A 385 1.87 6.35 -16.26
CA ALA A 385 2.70 5.39 -16.99
C ALA A 385 3.95 4.91 -16.22
N GLY A 386 3.87 4.88 -14.87
CA GLY A 386 4.98 4.54 -13.99
C GLY A 386 5.85 5.73 -13.57
N GLY A 387 5.40 6.96 -13.78
CA GLY A 387 6.04 8.19 -13.31
C GLY A 387 6.78 9.09 -14.33
N PRO A 388 6.88 8.86 -15.66
CA PRO A 388 7.57 9.79 -16.56
C PRO A 388 6.92 11.17 -16.77
N THR A 389 5.61 11.32 -16.57
CA THR A 389 4.85 12.53 -16.97
C THR A 389 4.81 13.60 -15.86
N ILE A 390 5.98 14.11 -15.44
CA ILE A 390 6.11 15.10 -14.35
C ILE A 390 5.35 16.42 -14.64
N LEU A 391 5.27 16.81 -15.92
CA LEU A 391 4.55 18.00 -16.38
C LEU A 391 3.03 17.77 -16.52
N GLY A 392 2.55 16.55 -16.30
CA GLY A 392 1.21 16.11 -16.69
C GLY A 392 1.18 15.46 -18.08
N SER A 393 0.10 14.75 -18.39
CA SER A 393 -0.11 14.14 -19.70
C SER A 393 -0.44 15.19 -20.76
N ASN A 394 0.01 14.94 -22.00
CA ASN A 394 -0.29 15.78 -23.17
C ASN A 394 0.11 17.28 -22.99
N TYR A 395 1.26 17.53 -22.38
CA TYR A 395 1.72 18.89 -22.10
C TYR A 395 2.12 19.65 -23.39
N GLY A 396 1.26 20.60 -23.79
CA GLY A 396 1.33 21.35 -25.05
C GLY A 396 2.70 21.93 -25.42
N PRO A 397 3.37 22.69 -24.52
CA PRO A 397 4.66 23.32 -24.83
C PRO A 397 5.76 22.34 -25.27
N VAL A 398 5.76 21.10 -24.75
CA VAL A 398 6.70 20.06 -25.19
C VAL A 398 6.24 19.45 -26.51
N ASN A 399 4.96 19.09 -26.61
CA ASN A 399 4.39 18.41 -27.77
C ASN A 399 4.54 19.23 -29.06
N GLU A 400 4.32 20.54 -28.98
CA GLU A 400 4.44 21.47 -30.10
C GLU A 400 5.87 21.50 -30.66
N ARG A 401 6.87 21.64 -29.77
CA ARG A 401 8.29 21.65 -30.14
C ARG A 401 8.76 20.32 -30.70
N VAL A 402 8.33 19.20 -30.09
CA VAL A 402 8.63 17.87 -30.62
C VAL A 402 8.04 17.67 -32.01
N ALA A 403 6.81 18.14 -32.25
CA ALA A 403 6.19 18.06 -33.57
C ALA A 403 6.95 18.89 -34.62
N GLU A 404 7.46 20.07 -34.26
CA GLU A 404 8.34 20.87 -35.14
C GLU A 404 9.58 20.08 -35.56
N VAL A 405 10.29 19.46 -34.59
CA VAL A 405 11.49 18.65 -34.87
C VAL A 405 11.15 17.47 -35.78
N VAL A 406 10.07 16.73 -35.49
CA VAL A 406 9.66 15.59 -36.32
C VAL A 406 9.31 16.01 -37.74
N ARG A 407 8.66 17.16 -37.94
CA ARG A 407 8.38 17.69 -39.30
C ARG A 407 9.66 18.09 -40.03
N ALA A 408 10.66 18.59 -39.32
CA ALA A 408 11.90 19.08 -39.91
C ALA A 408 12.90 17.96 -40.27
N SER A 409 13.16 17.03 -39.34
CA SER A 409 14.21 16.01 -39.47
C SER A 409 13.68 14.57 -39.59
N GLY A 410 12.37 14.37 -39.41
CA GLY A 410 11.80 13.05 -39.16
C GLY A 410 12.02 12.56 -37.72
N PRO A 411 11.33 11.48 -37.30
CA PRO A 411 11.40 10.97 -35.94
C PRO A 411 12.69 10.18 -35.64
N VAL A 412 13.31 9.60 -36.68
CA VAL A 412 14.52 8.76 -36.59
C VAL A 412 15.33 8.93 -37.89
N THR A 413 16.61 9.28 -37.77
CA THR A 413 17.53 9.48 -38.91
C THR A 413 18.59 8.38 -39.03
N GLY A 414 18.92 7.69 -37.93
CA GLY A 414 20.02 6.72 -37.87
C GLY A 414 21.42 7.34 -37.91
N LEU A 415 21.51 8.67 -37.94
CA LEU A 415 22.73 9.47 -37.92
C LEU A 415 22.64 10.52 -36.82
N PHE A 416 23.80 11.07 -36.46
CA PHE A 416 23.92 12.09 -35.42
C PHE A 416 22.99 13.29 -35.65
N HIS A 417 22.22 13.67 -34.64
CA HIS A 417 21.35 14.83 -34.64
C HIS A 417 21.67 15.75 -33.44
N GLU A 418 21.54 17.07 -33.61
CA GLU A 418 21.94 18.05 -32.58
C GLU A 418 21.28 17.86 -31.21
N TYR A 419 20.03 17.37 -31.16
CA TYR A 419 19.34 17.09 -29.90
C TYR A 419 19.99 16.00 -29.06
N GLU A 420 20.82 15.13 -29.64
CA GLU A 420 21.63 14.18 -28.87
C GLU A 420 22.61 14.93 -27.95
N LEU A 421 23.28 15.96 -28.50
CA LEU A 421 24.18 16.82 -27.75
C LEU A 421 23.40 17.70 -26.76
N LYS A 422 22.34 18.38 -27.21
CA LYS A 422 21.54 19.26 -26.34
C LYS A 422 20.98 18.52 -25.12
N LEU A 423 20.52 17.27 -25.30
CA LEU A 423 20.08 16.43 -24.19
C LEU A 423 21.23 16.09 -23.23
N ALA A 424 22.40 15.71 -23.75
CA ALA A 424 23.57 15.44 -22.90
C ALA A 424 24.01 16.68 -22.12
N GLU A 425 24.00 17.86 -22.75
CA GLU A 425 24.38 19.14 -22.13
C GLU A 425 23.41 19.57 -21.02
N ILE A 426 22.10 19.44 -21.24
CA ILE A 426 21.12 19.79 -20.20
C ILE A 426 21.14 18.80 -19.03
N ILE A 427 21.41 17.51 -19.31
CA ILE A 427 21.66 16.51 -18.26
C ILE A 427 22.89 16.91 -17.44
N HIS A 428 24.01 17.21 -18.10
CA HIS A 428 25.24 17.65 -17.41
C HIS A 428 25.01 18.91 -16.57
N ARG A 429 24.26 19.90 -17.10
CA ARG A 429 23.95 21.15 -16.38
C ARG A 429 23.30 20.90 -15.02
N TYR A 430 22.31 20.01 -14.95
CA TYR A 430 21.58 19.73 -13.71
C TYR A 430 22.14 18.58 -12.88
N LEU A 431 22.90 17.67 -13.51
CA LEU A 431 23.57 16.53 -12.90
C LEU A 431 25.07 16.62 -13.23
N PRO A 432 25.85 17.54 -12.62
CA PRO A 432 27.25 17.78 -12.98
C PRO A 432 28.17 16.57 -12.85
N HIS A 433 27.80 15.59 -12.02
CA HIS A 433 28.50 14.30 -11.90
C HIS A 433 28.31 13.37 -13.11
N VAL A 434 27.36 13.67 -13.99
CA VAL A 434 27.21 13.06 -15.32
C VAL A 434 28.04 13.87 -16.30
N GLU A 435 29.32 13.52 -16.39
CA GLU A 435 30.29 14.17 -17.29
C GLU A 435 30.14 13.69 -18.74
N MET A 436 29.73 12.43 -18.92
CA MET A 436 29.34 11.87 -20.21
C MET A 436 28.02 11.11 -20.09
N TYR A 437 27.24 11.11 -21.18
CA TYR A 437 25.94 10.47 -21.23
C TYR A 437 25.74 9.66 -22.51
N ARG A 438 25.05 8.52 -22.41
CA ARG A 438 24.65 7.68 -23.54
C ARG A 438 23.17 7.30 -23.44
N SER A 439 22.38 7.73 -24.42
CA SER A 439 20.96 7.37 -24.57
C SER A 439 20.76 5.92 -25.02
N LEU A 440 19.70 5.27 -24.52
CA LEU A 440 19.33 3.87 -24.77
C LEU A 440 17.81 3.71 -24.85
N GLY A 441 17.33 2.55 -25.33
CA GLY A 441 15.91 2.32 -25.56
C GLY A 441 15.05 2.30 -24.29
N SER A 442 15.62 1.93 -23.16
CA SER A 442 14.88 1.75 -21.90
C SER A 442 15.79 1.78 -20.67
N GLY A 443 15.20 2.02 -19.49
CA GLY A 443 15.91 1.88 -18.21
C GLY A 443 16.47 0.46 -17.98
N THR A 444 15.83 -0.59 -18.51
CA THR A 444 16.37 -1.96 -18.43
C THR A 444 17.69 -2.09 -19.20
N GLU A 445 17.75 -1.54 -20.41
CA GLU A 445 18.98 -1.50 -21.20
C GLU A 445 20.06 -0.66 -20.51
N ALA A 446 19.68 0.46 -19.91
CA ALA A 446 20.60 1.33 -19.20
C ALA A 446 21.26 0.66 -17.99
N VAL A 447 20.50 -0.08 -17.16
CA VAL A 447 21.08 -0.89 -16.08
C VAL A 447 22.01 -1.97 -16.63
N MET A 448 21.59 -2.66 -17.69
CA MET A 448 22.42 -3.69 -18.33
C MET A 448 23.75 -3.11 -18.83
N ALA A 449 23.71 -1.92 -19.44
CA ALA A 449 24.86 -1.21 -19.95
C ALA A 449 25.77 -0.72 -18.81
N ALA A 450 25.21 -0.14 -17.74
CA ALA A 450 25.96 0.32 -16.57
C ALA A 450 26.71 -0.82 -15.88
N VAL A 451 26.07 -1.98 -15.70
CA VAL A 451 26.69 -3.17 -15.12
C VAL A 451 27.82 -3.72 -16.00
N ARG A 452 27.63 -3.69 -17.33
CA ARG A 452 28.67 -4.08 -18.29
C ARG A 452 29.87 -3.12 -18.23
N GLY A 453 29.61 -1.81 -18.25
CA GLY A 453 30.63 -0.77 -18.16
C GLY A 453 31.41 -0.84 -16.85
N ALA A 454 30.73 -1.01 -15.72
CA ALA A 454 31.39 -1.14 -14.41
C ALA A 454 32.35 -2.34 -14.36
N ARG A 455 31.97 -3.48 -14.94
CA ARG A 455 32.86 -4.65 -15.02
C ARG A 455 34.05 -4.41 -15.95
N ALA A 456 33.83 -3.79 -17.10
CA ALA A 456 34.90 -3.49 -18.06
C ALA A 456 35.91 -2.50 -17.48
N PHE A 457 35.43 -1.43 -16.84
CA PHE A 457 36.27 -0.41 -16.21
C PHE A 457 37.08 -0.97 -15.03
N THR A 458 36.44 -1.70 -14.11
CA THR A 458 37.11 -2.17 -12.89
C THR A 458 37.89 -3.48 -13.05
N GLY A 459 37.63 -4.25 -14.12
CA GLY A 459 38.12 -5.63 -14.26
C GLY A 459 37.53 -6.63 -13.24
N LYS A 460 36.60 -6.19 -12.38
CA LYS A 460 36.02 -7.01 -11.31
C LYS A 460 34.79 -7.77 -11.80
N LYS A 461 34.48 -8.90 -11.15
CA LYS A 461 33.47 -9.85 -11.65
C LYS A 461 32.09 -9.64 -11.04
N MET A 462 32.03 -9.39 -9.72
CA MET A 462 30.78 -9.44 -8.96
C MET A 462 30.02 -8.12 -9.02
N VAL A 463 28.70 -8.19 -8.98
CA VAL A 463 27.82 -7.03 -8.74
C VAL A 463 26.94 -7.33 -7.53
N ILE A 464 26.74 -6.33 -6.68
CA ILE A 464 25.80 -6.41 -5.57
C ILE A 464 24.64 -5.47 -5.86
N LYS A 465 23.40 -5.96 -5.74
CA LYS A 465 22.20 -5.10 -5.72
C LYS A 465 21.51 -5.17 -4.37
N VAL A 466 20.74 -4.14 -4.04
CA VAL A 466 19.85 -4.17 -2.87
C VAL A 466 18.64 -5.07 -3.16
N GLY A 467 18.29 -5.92 -2.20
CA GLY A 467 17.20 -6.87 -2.28
C GLY A 467 15.84 -6.22 -2.38
N GLY A 468 14.93 -6.84 -3.10
CA GLY A 468 13.59 -6.30 -3.36
C GLY A 468 13.55 -5.24 -4.46
N ALA A 469 14.68 -4.65 -4.87
CA ALA A 469 14.72 -3.57 -5.87
C ALA A 469 14.40 -4.07 -7.29
N TYR A 470 13.86 -3.19 -8.14
CA TYR A 470 13.60 -3.44 -9.55
C TYR A 470 14.52 -2.60 -10.43
N HIS A 471 15.45 -3.28 -11.11
CA HIS A 471 16.42 -2.67 -12.02
C HIS A 471 16.21 -3.17 -13.46
N GLY A 472 14.95 -3.30 -13.86
CA GLY A 472 14.57 -3.93 -15.13
C GLY A 472 14.59 -5.45 -15.10
N TRP A 473 14.39 -6.04 -16.28
CA TRP A 473 14.19 -7.49 -16.45
C TRP A 473 15.36 -8.20 -17.14
N SER A 474 16.54 -7.58 -17.23
CA SER A 474 17.72 -8.25 -17.79
C SER A 474 18.12 -9.49 -16.96
N ASP A 475 18.67 -10.51 -17.62
CA ASP A 475 19.03 -11.79 -17.01
C ASP A 475 19.82 -11.65 -15.69
N THR A 476 20.72 -10.67 -15.62
CA THR A 476 21.57 -10.42 -14.45
C THR A 476 20.85 -9.75 -13.29
N MET A 477 19.72 -9.08 -13.55
CA MET A 477 18.98 -8.24 -12.60
C MET A 477 17.66 -8.87 -12.13
N VAL A 478 17.17 -9.91 -12.82
CA VAL A 478 16.10 -10.80 -12.33
C VAL A 478 16.64 -11.70 -11.22
N TYR A 479 17.04 -11.07 -10.11
CA TYR A 479 17.63 -11.68 -8.92
C TYR A 479 17.20 -10.89 -7.69
N GLY A 480 16.56 -11.54 -6.71
CA GLY A 480 16.06 -10.89 -5.49
C GLY A 480 15.04 -9.79 -5.78
N LEU A 481 14.16 -10.01 -6.77
CA LEU A 481 13.24 -9.02 -7.34
C LEU A 481 11.96 -8.88 -6.49
N ARG A 482 11.51 -7.64 -6.22
CA ARG A 482 10.29 -7.26 -5.45
C ARG A 482 10.26 -7.66 -3.98
N VAL A 483 10.71 -8.88 -3.69
CA VAL A 483 10.77 -9.48 -2.35
C VAL A 483 12.23 -9.86 -2.05
N PRO A 484 12.86 -9.26 -1.03
CA PRO A 484 14.22 -9.61 -0.61
C PRO A 484 14.37 -11.10 -0.25
N GLY A 485 15.50 -11.69 -0.63
CA GLY A 485 15.87 -13.07 -0.39
C GLY A 485 15.24 -14.09 -1.35
N THR A 486 14.51 -13.63 -2.38
CA THR A 486 13.95 -14.52 -3.41
C THR A 486 14.98 -15.00 -4.43
N TYR A 487 16.15 -14.34 -4.53
CA TYR A 487 17.23 -14.71 -5.43
C TYR A 487 16.70 -15.04 -6.85
N ARG A 488 16.90 -16.28 -7.33
CA ARG A 488 16.50 -16.73 -8.68
C ARG A 488 15.04 -17.18 -8.81
N MET A 489 14.17 -17.02 -7.80
CA MET A 489 12.78 -17.52 -7.87
C MET A 489 11.98 -16.96 -9.05
N ASN A 490 12.29 -15.74 -9.50
CA ASN A 490 11.67 -15.10 -10.67
C ASN A 490 12.41 -15.36 -12.00
N ALA A 491 13.50 -16.12 -11.99
CA ALA A 491 14.42 -16.27 -13.13
C ALA A 491 14.10 -17.49 -14.03
N LYS A 492 12.82 -17.87 -14.15
CA LYS A 492 12.41 -18.97 -15.04
C LYS A 492 12.73 -18.58 -16.49
N GLY A 493 13.43 -19.46 -17.21
CA GLY A 493 13.92 -19.19 -18.58
C GLY A 493 15.32 -18.57 -18.65
N ILE A 494 15.90 -18.13 -17.53
CA ILE A 494 17.25 -17.54 -17.49
C ILE A 494 18.26 -18.62 -17.09
N PRO A 495 19.32 -18.87 -17.88
CA PRO A 495 20.36 -19.84 -17.54
C PRO A 495 20.99 -19.59 -16.15
N PHE A 496 21.38 -20.65 -15.45
CA PHE A 496 21.96 -20.53 -14.11
C PHE A 496 23.21 -19.64 -14.08
N GLY A 497 24.06 -19.77 -15.11
CA GLY A 497 25.28 -18.98 -15.26
C GLY A 497 25.06 -17.47 -15.34
N ALA A 498 23.89 -17.01 -15.83
CA ALA A 498 23.63 -15.59 -16.06
C ALA A 498 23.59 -14.76 -14.78
N THR A 499 23.22 -15.35 -13.63
CA THR A 499 23.23 -14.67 -12.32
C THR A 499 24.39 -15.09 -11.43
N SER A 500 25.35 -15.89 -11.92
CA SER A 500 26.46 -16.43 -11.12
C SER A 500 27.36 -15.34 -10.52
N ARG A 501 27.31 -14.14 -11.10
CA ARG A 501 28.10 -12.96 -10.71
C ARG A 501 27.23 -11.83 -10.13
N THR A 502 25.98 -12.12 -9.78
CA THR A 502 25.08 -11.19 -9.08
C THR A 502 24.86 -11.67 -7.65
N ARG A 503 24.98 -10.76 -6.69
CA ARG A 503 24.64 -11.00 -5.28
C ARG A 503 23.63 -9.96 -4.82
N GLU A 504 22.88 -10.32 -3.80
CA GLU A 504 21.91 -9.46 -3.14
C GLU A 504 22.40 -9.09 -1.75
N ALA A 505 22.28 -7.82 -1.34
CA ALA A 505 22.32 -7.39 0.05
C ALA A 505 20.91 -6.99 0.51
N PHE A 506 20.48 -7.40 1.70
CA PHE A 506 19.16 -7.03 2.21
C PHE A 506 19.05 -5.50 2.41
N PRO A 507 17.85 -4.91 2.21
CA PRO A 507 17.60 -3.52 2.56
C PRO A 507 17.96 -3.23 4.02
N HIS A 508 18.50 -2.04 4.29
CA HIS A 508 18.95 -1.56 5.61
C HIS A 508 20.13 -2.33 6.25
N ASP A 509 20.60 -3.41 5.65
CA ASP A 509 21.64 -4.28 6.23
C ASP A 509 23.04 -3.96 5.67
N LEU A 510 23.58 -2.81 6.09
CA LEU A 510 24.93 -2.36 5.71
C LEU A 510 26.03 -3.33 6.18
N GLY A 511 25.82 -4.01 7.32
CA GLY A 511 26.73 -5.05 7.81
C GLY A 511 26.82 -6.22 6.84
N GLN A 512 25.69 -6.66 6.29
CA GLN A 512 25.65 -7.70 5.26
C GLN A 512 26.25 -7.23 3.94
N LEU A 513 26.01 -5.97 3.52
CA LEU A 513 26.65 -5.41 2.33
C LEU A 513 28.18 -5.47 2.48
N ARG A 514 28.71 -4.97 3.60
CA ARG A 514 30.15 -5.02 3.91
C ARG A 514 30.69 -6.46 3.90
N ARG A 515 30.00 -7.41 4.54
CA ARG A 515 30.41 -8.83 4.51
C ARG A 515 30.50 -9.37 3.08
N LYS A 516 29.53 -9.05 2.21
CA LYS A 516 29.55 -9.48 0.81
C LYS A 516 30.69 -8.83 0.02
N LEU A 517 31.00 -7.56 0.29
CA LEU A 517 32.14 -6.89 -0.31
C LEU A 517 33.47 -7.57 0.08
N ILE A 518 33.64 -7.94 1.35
CA ILE A 518 34.80 -8.71 1.85
C ILE A 518 34.89 -10.07 1.14
N GLU A 519 33.81 -10.85 1.14
CA GLU A 519 33.77 -12.17 0.50
C GLU A 519 34.06 -12.11 -1.01
N ASN A 520 33.61 -11.04 -1.67
CA ASN A 520 33.80 -10.88 -3.12
C ASN A 520 35.26 -10.59 -3.49
N ARG A 521 36.13 -10.13 -2.58
CA ARG A 521 37.58 -9.98 -2.86
C ARG A 521 38.18 -11.30 -3.36
N LEU A 522 37.78 -12.43 -2.76
CA LEU A 522 38.21 -13.77 -3.16
C LEU A 522 37.49 -14.32 -4.41
N ARG A 523 36.46 -13.62 -4.90
CA ARG A 523 35.63 -14.03 -6.06
C ARG A 523 35.88 -13.19 -7.32
N GLY A 524 36.97 -12.44 -7.34
CA GLY A 524 37.33 -11.52 -8.42
C GLY A 524 36.81 -10.09 -8.24
N GLY A 525 36.56 -9.67 -6.99
CA GLY A 525 36.15 -8.31 -6.62
C GLY A 525 34.70 -7.95 -6.97
N THR A 526 34.23 -6.86 -6.39
CA THR A 526 32.93 -6.24 -6.71
C THR A 526 33.14 -5.07 -7.66
N ALA A 527 32.60 -5.17 -8.87
CA ALA A 527 32.63 -4.10 -9.87
C ALA A 527 31.71 -2.94 -9.48
N ALA A 528 30.51 -3.26 -8.99
CA ALA A 528 29.54 -2.24 -8.62
C ALA A 528 28.58 -2.68 -7.51
N VAL A 529 28.07 -1.69 -6.78
CA VAL A 529 26.88 -1.76 -5.94
C VAL A 529 25.77 -0.94 -6.59
N VAL A 530 24.62 -1.57 -6.87
CA VAL A 530 23.46 -0.92 -7.50
C VAL A 530 22.39 -0.63 -6.46
N VAL A 531 21.93 0.62 -6.39
CA VAL A 531 20.90 1.07 -5.44
C VAL A 531 19.83 1.91 -6.14
N GLU A 532 18.56 1.71 -5.76
CA GLU A 532 17.52 2.73 -5.95
C GLU A 532 17.66 3.72 -4.77
N PRO A 533 17.94 5.02 -4.99
CA PRO A 533 18.32 5.94 -3.90
C PRO A 533 17.27 6.15 -2.82
N VAL A 534 15.98 6.10 -3.18
CA VAL A 534 14.86 6.23 -2.21
C VAL A 534 14.52 4.90 -1.53
N GLY A 535 15.08 3.80 -2.00
CA GLY A 535 14.84 2.45 -1.52
C GLY A 535 14.15 1.55 -2.57
N PRO A 536 14.20 0.22 -2.36
CA PRO A 536 13.63 -0.77 -3.28
C PRO A 536 12.18 -0.52 -3.69
N GLU A 537 11.89 -0.77 -4.97
CA GLU A 537 10.56 -0.54 -5.56
C GLU A 537 10.11 0.91 -5.37
N SER A 538 11.00 1.85 -5.68
CA SER A 538 10.73 3.30 -5.60
C SER A 538 10.20 3.71 -4.22
N GLY A 539 10.85 3.22 -3.16
CA GLY A 539 10.53 3.60 -1.78
C GLY A 539 9.43 2.77 -1.11
N THR A 540 8.89 1.70 -1.72
CA THR A 540 7.99 0.76 -0.99
C THR A 540 8.65 0.18 0.26
N ARG A 541 9.99 0.10 0.22
CA ARG A 541 10.82 -0.06 1.42
C ARG A 541 11.75 1.16 1.51
N PRO A 542 11.34 2.25 2.18
CA PRO A 542 12.16 3.45 2.24
C PRO A 542 13.45 3.17 3.00
N VAL A 543 14.56 3.81 2.64
CA VAL A 543 15.86 3.67 3.31
C VAL A 543 16.17 4.88 4.19
N PRO A 544 16.91 4.73 5.31
CA PRO A 544 17.37 5.86 6.11
C PRO A 544 18.04 6.94 5.25
N ARG A 545 17.87 8.22 5.60
CA ARG A 545 18.37 9.34 4.78
C ARG A 545 19.87 9.26 4.50
N ASP A 546 20.66 8.74 5.44
CA ASP A 546 22.11 8.59 5.32
C ASP A 546 22.56 7.26 4.69
N PHE A 547 21.63 6.37 4.31
CA PHE A 547 21.93 5.06 3.73
C PHE A 547 22.82 5.19 2.48
N ASN A 548 22.49 6.10 1.57
CA ASN A 548 23.23 6.30 0.33
C ASN A 548 24.67 6.76 0.59
N ALA A 549 24.88 7.66 1.56
CA ALA A 549 26.20 8.11 1.96
C ALA A 549 27.04 6.97 2.57
N ARG A 550 26.42 6.11 3.39
CA ARG A 550 27.11 4.93 3.95
C ARG A 550 27.43 3.88 2.88
N VAL A 551 26.57 3.70 1.88
CA VAL A 551 26.86 2.82 0.73
C VAL A 551 28.01 3.38 -0.11
N ARG A 552 28.05 4.70 -0.35
CA ARG A 552 29.17 5.38 -1.02
C ARG A 552 30.50 5.11 -0.32
N GLN A 553 30.56 5.31 1.01
CA GLN A 553 31.76 5.04 1.80
C GLN A 553 32.23 3.57 1.67
N LEU A 554 31.30 2.61 1.68
CA LEU A 554 31.63 1.20 1.46
C LEU A 554 32.10 0.93 0.02
N CYS A 555 31.57 1.64 -0.98
CA CYS A 555 32.04 1.52 -2.36
C CYS A 555 33.49 2.00 -2.47
N ASP A 556 33.81 3.13 -1.86
CA ASP A 556 35.16 3.72 -1.85
C ASP A 556 36.17 2.80 -1.14
N GLU A 557 35.82 2.29 0.05
CA GLU A 557 36.67 1.38 0.83
C GLU A 557 37.04 0.10 0.06
N PHE A 558 36.14 -0.41 -0.79
CA PHE A 558 36.35 -1.67 -1.53
C PHE A 558 36.68 -1.45 -3.02
N GLY A 559 36.79 -0.19 -3.45
CA GLY A 559 36.97 0.22 -4.85
C GLY A 559 35.88 -0.29 -5.78
N ALA A 560 34.65 -0.46 -5.30
CA ALA A 560 33.49 -0.77 -6.13
C ALA A 560 32.89 0.53 -6.65
N LEU A 561 32.30 0.53 -7.84
CA LEU A 561 31.54 1.67 -8.33
C LEU A 561 30.16 1.73 -7.65
N LEU A 562 29.71 2.92 -7.29
CA LEU A 562 28.32 3.16 -6.90
C LEU A 562 27.50 3.45 -8.15
N ILE A 563 26.45 2.67 -8.37
CA ILE A 563 25.47 2.91 -9.43
C ILE A 563 24.16 3.34 -8.78
N PHE A 564 23.74 4.58 -9.06
CA PHE A 564 22.39 5.03 -8.75
C PHE A 564 21.44 4.67 -9.89
N ASP A 565 20.45 3.85 -9.58
CA ASP A 565 19.29 3.65 -10.44
C ASP A 565 18.29 4.79 -10.20
N GLU A 566 18.43 5.83 -11.02
CA GLU A 566 17.60 7.03 -11.00
C GLU A 566 16.51 6.99 -12.07
N VAL A 567 16.14 5.80 -12.55
CA VAL A 567 15.09 5.64 -13.57
C VAL A 567 13.74 6.21 -13.09
N VAL A 568 13.49 6.28 -11.77
CA VAL A 568 12.31 6.96 -11.19
C VAL A 568 12.66 8.31 -10.58
N THR A 569 13.80 8.44 -9.90
CA THR A 569 14.13 9.63 -9.10
C THR A 569 14.72 10.78 -9.91
N GLY A 570 15.37 10.48 -11.04
CA GLY A 570 15.98 11.47 -11.92
C GLY A 570 14.94 12.43 -12.47
N PHE A 571 15.19 13.74 -12.32
CA PHE A 571 14.26 14.83 -12.67
C PHE A 571 12.90 14.79 -11.97
N ARG A 572 12.62 13.81 -11.09
CA ARG A 572 11.39 13.71 -10.30
C ARG A 572 11.55 14.25 -8.89
N LEU A 573 12.68 13.97 -8.24
CA LEU A 573 12.96 14.50 -6.90
C LEU A 573 13.40 15.96 -6.92
N GLY A 574 13.57 16.54 -8.12
CA GLY A 574 14.23 17.80 -8.40
C GLY A 574 15.11 17.62 -9.63
N LEU A 575 15.57 18.71 -10.26
CA LEU A 575 16.39 18.59 -11.46
C LEU A 575 17.75 17.93 -11.19
N GLY A 576 18.27 18.05 -9.97
CA GLY A 576 19.50 17.39 -9.53
C GLY A 576 19.32 15.91 -9.16
N GLY A 577 18.13 15.35 -9.34
CA GLY A 577 17.81 13.97 -8.99
C GLY A 577 18.03 13.64 -7.50
N ALA A 578 18.13 12.35 -7.20
CA ALA A 578 18.45 11.87 -5.87
C ALA A 578 19.91 12.17 -5.48
N ALA A 579 20.84 12.11 -6.43
CA ALA A 579 22.23 12.48 -6.20
C ALA A 579 22.36 13.88 -5.57
N GLY A 580 21.67 14.87 -6.15
CA GLY A 580 21.59 16.23 -5.62
C GLY A 580 20.88 16.28 -4.27
N TYR A 581 19.69 15.66 -4.14
CA TYR A 581 18.91 15.69 -2.91
C TYR A 581 19.65 15.11 -1.69
N PHE A 582 20.33 13.98 -1.87
CA PHE A 582 21.09 13.33 -0.81
C PHE A 582 22.51 13.88 -0.63
N GLY A 583 23.00 14.70 -1.57
CA GLY A 583 24.39 15.16 -1.57
C GLY A 583 25.39 14.02 -1.76
N VAL A 584 25.02 12.98 -2.52
CA VAL A 584 25.87 11.79 -2.75
C VAL A 584 26.13 11.62 -4.24
N THR A 585 27.41 11.62 -4.61
CA THR A 585 27.84 11.43 -6.01
C THR A 585 28.04 9.95 -6.35
N PRO A 586 27.22 9.35 -7.24
CA PRO A 586 27.49 8.02 -7.78
C PRO A 586 28.60 8.06 -8.83
N ASP A 587 29.20 6.91 -9.14
CA ASP A 587 30.16 6.79 -10.26
C ASP A 587 29.42 6.68 -11.61
N LEU A 588 28.24 6.03 -11.60
CA LEU A 588 27.33 5.93 -12.73
C LEU A 588 25.89 6.20 -12.28
N THR A 589 25.17 6.94 -13.11
CA THR A 589 23.74 7.26 -12.97
C THR A 589 22.98 6.61 -14.12
N VAL A 590 21.99 5.79 -13.78
CA VAL A 590 21.05 5.21 -14.74
C VAL A 590 19.82 6.09 -14.76
N LEU A 591 19.49 6.62 -15.93
CA LEU A 591 18.32 7.46 -16.17
C LEU A 591 17.27 6.70 -17.00
N GLY A 592 16.03 7.14 -16.89
CA GLY A 592 14.92 6.68 -17.69
C GLY A 592 13.67 7.53 -17.42
N LYS A 593 12.50 7.03 -17.82
CA LYS A 593 11.19 7.69 -17.60
C LYS A 593 11.20 9.20 -17.92
N ALA A 594 11.31 10.05 -16.90
CA ALA A 594 11.24 11.51 -17.02
C ALA A 594 12.34 12.10 -17.91
N VAL A 595 13.46 11.39 -18.12
CA VAL A 595 14.55 11.84 -19.02
C VAL A 595 14.10 12.08 -20.46
N SER A 596 13.01 11.46 -20.90
CA SER A 596 12.39 11.68 -22.22
C SER A 596 10.99 12.31 -22.13
N GLY A 597 10.58 12.80 -20.96
CA GLY A 597 9.28 13.46 -20.77
C GLY A 597 8.04 12.60 -21.07
N GLY A 598 8.16 11.27 -21.05
CA GLY A 598 7.05 10.35 -21.41
C GLY A 598 7.09 9.81 -22.83
N TYR A 599 8.05 10.25 -23.66
CA TYR A 599 8.29 9.70 -24.99
C TYR A 599 9.08 8.38 -24.93
N PRO A 600 9.04 7.54 -26.00
CA PRO A 600 9.85 6.32 -26.09
C PRO A 600 11.36 6.59 -25.98
N MET A 601 12.19 5.54 -25.97
CA MET A 601 13.65 5.68 -25.72
C MET A 601 13.94 6.36 -24.36
N ALA A 602 13.22 5.92 -23.33
CA ALA A 602 13.28 6.48 -21.98
C ALA A 602 14.36 5.77 -21.14
N GLY A 603 15.62 5.84 -21.59
CA GLY A 603 16.74 5.20 -20.91
C GLY A 603 18.10 5.84 -21.24
N GLY A 604 19.03 5.79 -20.29
CA GLY A 604 20.41 6.16 -20.56
C GLY A 604 21.33 5.91 -19.37
N VAL A 605 22.63 5.84 -19.64
CA VAL A 605 23.67 5.73 -18.62
C VAL A 605 24.61 6.91 -18.75
N GLY A 606 24.90 7.55 -17.62
CA GLY A 606 25.89 8.61 -17.54
C GLY A 606 26.74 8.48 -16.30
N GLY A 607 27.78 9.30 -16.19
CA GLY A 607 28.66 9.30 -15.02
C GLY A 607 30.03 9.89 -15.33
N ARG A 608 31.03 9.52 -14.52
CA ARG A 608 32.40 10.02 -14.64
C ARG A 608 33.02 9.65 -15.99
N ALA A 609 33.76 10.58 -16.59
CA ALA A 609 34.30 10.47 -17.94
C ALA A 609 35.21 9.24 -18.14
N ASP A 610 36.08 8.94 -17.18
CA ASP A 610 36.97 7.79 -17.21
C ASP A 610 36.21 6.44 -17.21
N VAL A 611 35.12 6.33 -16.45
CA VAL A 611 34.25 5.15 -16.43
C VAL A 611 33.49 5.06 -17.74
N MET A 612 32.97 6.18 -18.25
CA MET A 612 32.19 6.24 -19.47
C MET A 612 33.02 6.02 -20.75
N ALA A 613 34.35 6.15 -20.69
CA ALA A 613 35.24 5.91 -21.82
C ALA A 613 35.12 4.49 -22.42
N VAL A 614 34.73 3.49 -21.61
CA VAL A 614 34.51 2.11 -22.09
C VAL A 614 33.35 1.98 -23.09
N PHE A 615 32.42 2.95 -23.11
CA PHE A 615 31.25 2.98 -24.01
C PHE A 615 31.55 3.62 -25.37
N GLY A 616 32.77 4.14 -25.57
CA GLY A 616 33.19 4.80 -26.80
C GLY A 616 32.92 3.93 -28.04
N SER A 617 32.33 4.53 -29.08
CA SER A 617 32.02 3.88 -30.34
C SER A 617 33.09 4.26 -31.38
N GLY A 618 33.92 3.29 -31.82
CA GLY A 618 34.97 3.52 -32.83
C GLY A 618 36.15 2.54 -32.72
N LEU A 619 36.92 2.38 -33.81
CA LEU A 619 38.17 1.59 -33.85
C LEU A 619 39.34 2.32 -33.17
N ASP A 620 39.19 3.62 -32.86
CA ASP A 620 40.22 4.50 -32.29
C ASP A 620 40.35 4.42 -30.76
N GLY A 621 39.86 3.33 -30.19
CA GLY A 621 39.83 3.06 -28.78
C GLY A 621 41.21 3.01 -28.11
N LYS A 622 41.68 4.15 -27.58
CA LYS A 622 42.79 4.16 -26.62
C LYS A 622 42.31 3.48 -25.33
N SER A 623 42.75 2.23 -25.14
CA SER A 623 42.62 1.32 -23.98
C SER A 623 41.69 0.11 -24.22
N GLY A 624 42.22 -1.10 -24.01
CA GLY A 624 41.62 -2.38 -24.41
C GLY A 624 40.37 -2.86 -23.64
N ALA A 625 39.52 -1.96 -23.13
CA ALA A 625 38.31 -2.28 -22.36
C ALA A 625 37.04 -1.68 -22.99
N HIS A 626 36.88 -1.78 -24.32
CA HIS A 626 35.66 -1.34 -25.00
C HIS A 626 34.51 -2.32 -24.82
N ILE A 627 33.30 -1.80 -24.56
CA ILE A 627 32.08 -2.59 -24.49
C ILE A 627 31.17 -2.29 -25.67
N GLN A 628 30.56 -3.34 -26.23
CA GLN A 628 29.53 -3.17 -27.24
C GLN A 628 28.22 -2.76 -26.56
N VAL A 629 27.75 -1.54 -26.82
CA VAL A 629 26.44 -1.05 -26.37
C VAL A 629 25.85 -0.19 -27.48
N GLY A 630 24.60 -0.44 -27.87
CA GLY A 630 23.90 0.36 -28.87
C GLY A 630 22.48 -0.14 -29.08
N GLY A 631 21.73 0.57 -29.92
CA GLY A 631 20.38 0.19 -30.32
C GLY A 631 19.94 1.02 -31.52
N THR A 632 19.26 0.39 -32.49
CA THR A 632 18.88 1.02 -33.77
C THR A 632 18.06 2.30 -33.59
N LEU A 633 17.22 2.36 -32.54
CA LEU A 633 16.37 3.51 -32.23
C LEU A 633 16.88 4.33 -31.04
N SER A 634 18.09 4.04 -30.54
CA SER A 634 18.72 4.85 -29.49
C SER A 634 19.17 6.20 -30.05
N ALA A 635 19.18 7.20 -29.17
CA ALA A 635 19.52 8.59 -29.48
C ALA A 635 18.72 9.22 -30.65
N ASN A 636 17.47 8.81 -30.88
CA ASN A 636 16.67 9.34 -31.99
C ASN A 636 16.23 10.82 -31.77
N PRO A 637 16.10 11.65 -32.84
CA PRO A 637 15.72 13.05 -32.72
C PRO A 637 14.42 13.29 -31.96
N LEU A 638 13.38 12.46 -32.19
CA LEU A 638 12.08 12.57 -31.52
C LEU A 638 12.25 12.55 -29.99
N SER A 639 12.95 11.55 -29.48
CA SER A 639 13.04 11.29 -28.04
C SER A 639 14.08 12.17 -27.37
N CYS A 640 15.18 12.50 -28.06
CA CYS A 640 16.18 13.45 -27.57
C CYS A 640 15.61 14.87 -27.45
N ALA A 641 14.86 15.33 -28.47
CA ALA A 641 14.17 16.62 -28.41
C ALA A 641 13.12 16.65 -27.30
N ALA A 642 12.31 15.59 -27.17
CA ALA A 642 11.33 15.47 -26.10
C ALA A 642 11.96 15.57 -24.70
N GLY A 643 13.07 14.85 -24.47
CA GLY A 643 13.81 14.93 -23.21
C GLY A 643 14.36 16.33 -22.93
N TYR A 644 14.97 16.96 -23.93
CA TYR A 644 15.51 18.31 -23.82
C TYR A 644 14.43 19.32 -23.43
N PHE A 645 13.35 19.41 -24.22
CA PHE A 645 12.26 20.36 -23.96
C PHE A 645 11.50 20.05 -22.67
N ALA A 646 11.32 18.77 -22.31
CA ALA A 646 10.69 18.41 -21.05
C ALA A 646 11.53 18.86 -19.84
N ILE A 647 12.85 18.67 -19.88
CA ILE A 647 13.73 19.12 -18.78
C ILE A 647 13.79 20.66 -18.71
N GLU A 648 13.81 21.36 -19.86
CA GLU A 648 13.68 22.82 -19.88
C GLU A 648 12.37 23.30 -19.25
N GLU A 649 11.25 22.66 -19.61
CA GLU A 649 9.94 23.02 -19.07
C GLU A 649 9.81 22.67 -17.58
N MET A 650 10.40 21.55 -17.13
CA MET A 650 10.49 21.23 -15.70
C MET A 650 11.33 22.25 -14.95
N ALA A 651 12.42 22.75 -15.53
CA ALA A 651 13.24 23.83 -14.95
C ALA A 651 12.46 25.12 -14.85
N ARG A 652 11.81 25.52 -15.95
CA ARG A 652 11.02 26.73 -16.04
C ARG A 652 9.94 26.69 -14.97
N THR A 653 9.09 25.67 -14.97
CA THR A 653 7.92 25.57 -14.11
C THR A 653 8.20 25.11 -12.68
N ASN A 654 9.39 24.57 -12.42
CA ASN A 654 9.71 23.84 -11.18
C ASN A 654 8.73 22.68 -10.89
N ALA A 655 8.28 22.01 -11.96
CA ALA A 655 7.32 20.91 -11.90
C ALA A 655 7.64 19.82 -10.86
N PRO A 656 8.90 19.40 -10.63
CA PRO A 656 9.21 18.38 -9.63
C PRO A 656 8.80 18.80 -8.21
N VAL A 657 9.03 20.07 -7.84
CA VAL A 657 8.70 20.59 -6.51
C VAL A 657 7.18 20.71 -6.34
N ILE A 658 6.49 21.22 -7.35
CA ILE A 658 5.01 21.33 -7.35
C ILE A 658 4.38 19.94 -7.21
N ALA A 659 4.86 18.96 -7.99
CA ALA A 659 4.44 17.56 -7.88
C ALA A 659 4.70 17.00 -6.46
N GLY A 660 5.82 17.37 -5.84
CA GLY A 660 6.13 17.01 -4.45
C GLY A 660 5.09 17.52 -3.45
N ARG A 661 4.64 18.77 -3.61
CA ARG A 661 3.59 19.38 -2.77
C ARG A 661 2.24 18.70 -2.94
N ALA A 662 1.87 18.35 -4.17
CA ALA A 662 0.67 17.54 -4.42
C ALA A 662 0.78 16.17 -3.72
N GLY A 663 1.98 15.57 -3.72
CA GLY A 663 2.27 14.33 -2.98
C GLY A 663 2.11 14.46 -1.47
N ASP A 664 2.60 15.56 -0.88
CA ASP A 664 2.43 15.88 0.55
C ASP A 664 0.96 16.04 0.92
N ARG A 665 0.21 16.80 0.09
CA ARG A 665 -1.23 17.03 0.25
C ARG A 665 -2.01 15.72 0.24
N LEU A 666 -1.81 14.90 -0.81
CA LEU A 666 -2.46 13.61 -0.96
C LEU A 666 -2.14 12.67 0.21
N THR A 667 -0.88 12.61 0.63
CA THR A 667 -0.45 11.73 1.73
C THR A 667 -1.10 12.11 3.06
N ARG A 668 -1.11 13.41 3.40
CA ARG A 668 -1.72 13.91 4.63
C ARG A 668 -3.24 13.74 4.62
N GLY A 669 -3.89 13.97 3.48
CA GLY A 669 -5.31 13.72 3.30
C GLY A 669 -5.67 12.23 3.46
N LEU A 670 -4.92 11.32 2.83
CA LEU A 670 -5.08 9.88 3.00
C LEU A 670 -4.90 9.48 4.46
N GLN A 671 -3.90 10.03 5.15
CA GLN A 671 -3.69 9.75 6.57
C GLN A 671 -4.90 10.17 7.43
N ARG A 672 -5.51 11.34 7.17
CA ARG A 672 -6.75 11.75 7.85
C ARG A 672 -7.89 10.78 7.65
N LEU A 673 -8.07 10.27 6.42
CA LEU A 673 -9.11 9.29 6.12
C LEU A 673 -8.84 7.95 6.83
N ILE A 674 -7.57 7.51 6.84
CA ILE A 674 -7.14 6.32 7.59
C ILE A 674 -7.47 6.48 9.07
N ASP A 675 -7.14 7.62 9.67
CA ASP A 675 -7.39 7.90 11.08
C ASP A 675 -8.88 7.98 11.40
N ARG A 676 -9.66 8.66 10.55
CA ARG A 676 -11.12 8.84 10.68
C ARG A 676 -11.84 7.50 10.79
N TYR A 677 -11.45 6.54 9.96
CA TYR A 677 -12.07 5.21 9.90
C TYR A 677 -11.37 4.17 10.78
N GLY A 678 -10.32 4.54 11.52
CA GLY A 678 -9.53 3.59 12.31
C GLY A 678 -8.95 2.46 11.44
N LEU A 679 -8.58 2.78 10.20
CA LEU A 679 -8.03 1.83 9.27
C LEU A 679 -6.56 1.54 9.61
N PRO A 680 -6.11 0.31 9.38
CA PRO A 680 -4.74 -0.08 9.70
C PRO A 680 -3.75 0.21 8.55
N TYR A 681 -4.21 0.95 7.54
CA TYR A 681 -3.43 1.24 6.35
C TYR A 681 -2.30 2.22 6.67
N VAL A 682 -1.31 2.28 5.79
CA VAL A 682 -0.15 3.16 5.96
C VAL A 682 0.01 4.03 4.73
N ALA A 683 -0.07 5.34 4.93
CA ALA A 683 0.26 6.35 3.92
C ALA A 683 1.58 7.05 4.25
N TYR A 684 2.44 7.23 3.25
CA TYR A 684 3.67 8.00 3.33
C TYR A 684 4.14 8.38 1.92
N ASN A 685 4.99 9.40 1.79
CA ASN A 685 5.59 9.77 0.52
C ASN A 685 7.08 10.11 0.64
N GLN A 686 7.73 10.11 -0.52
CA GLN A 686 9.03 10.73 -0.73
C GLN A 686 8.85 11.70 -1.90
N GLY A 687 8.38 12.91 -1.57
CA GLY A 687 7.99 13.92 -2.55
C GLY A 687 6.79 13.44 -3.37
N SER A 688 6.93 13.41 -4.68
CA SER A 688 5.86 13.04 -5.61
C SER A 688 5.65 11.53 -5.81
N ILE A 689 6.27 10.71 -4.95
CA ILE A 689 6.09 9.26 -4.90
C ILE A 689 5.30 8.93 -3.63
N VAL A 690 4.00 8.68 -3.78
CA VAL A 690 3.08 8.43 -2.68
C VAL A 690 2.78 6.94 -2.56
N HIS A 691 2.77 6.42 -1.35
CA HIS A 691 2.45 5.03 -1.02
C HIS A 691 1.21 4.97 -0.14
N LEU A 692 0.29 4.07 -0.48
CA LEU A 692 -0.90 3.70 0.29
C LEU A 692 -0.92 2.18 0.44
N GLU A 693 -0.38 1.69 1.54
CA GLU A 693 -0.26 0.26 1.81
C GLU A 693 -1.50 -0.27 2.54
N CYS A 694 -2.37 -0.98 1.81
CA CYS A 694 -3.57 -1.63 2.36
C CYS A 694 -3.38 -3.14 2.57
N SER A 695 -2.64 -3.80 1.66
CA SER A 695 -2.43 -5.25 1.69
C SER A 695 -1.10 -5.65 2.33
N GLY A 696 -0.07 -4.80 2.25
CA GLY A 696 1.28 -5.09 2.70
C GLY A 696 1.94 -6.30 2.02
N VAL A 697 1.43 -6.76 0.87
CA VAL A 697 1.96 -7.96 0.20
C VAL A 697 3.42 -7.79 -0.22
N MET A 698 3.76 -6.59 -0.67
CA MET A 698 5.10 -6.25 -1.13
C MET A 698 6.09 -6.18 0.01
N LEU A 699 5.63 -6.16 1.27
CA LEU A 699 6.45 -6.08 2.49
C LEU A 699 6.83 -7.45 3.06
N LEU A 700 6.17 -8.52 2.59
CA LEU A 700 6.54 -9.89 2.98
C LEU A 700 7.99 -10.17 2.55
N ASP A 701 8.71 -11.00 3.32
CA ASP A 701 10.10 -11.35 3.04
C ASP A 701 10.40 -12.84 3.27
N MET A 702 11.55 -13.28 2.75
CA MET A 702 12.03 -14.66 2.89
C MET A 702 12.65 -14.96 4.27
N ARG A 703 12.76 -13.99 5.19
CA ARG A 703 13.13 -14.27 6.58
C ARG A 703 11.97 -14.96 7.32
N HIS A 704 10.73 -14.80 6.84
CA HIS A 704 9.52 -15.41 7.39
C HIS A 704 8.73 -16.26 6.36
N PRO A 705 9.32 -17.35 5.85
CA PRO A 705 8.80 -18.08 4.68
C PRO A 705 7.41 -18.71 4.91
N VAL A 706 7.10 -19.14 6.14
CA VAL A 706 5.78 -19.72 6.48
C VAL A 706 4.66 -18.68 6.34
N LYS A 707 4.92 -17.45 6.77
CA LYS A 707 3.96 -16.34 6.66
C LYS A 707 3.74 -15.96 5.20
N LEU A 708 4.83 -15.82 4.44
CA LEU A 708 4.80 -15.57 3.01
C LEU A 708 3.91 -16.59 2.28
N LEU A 709 4.15 -17.89 2.47
CA LEU A 709 3.37 -18.94 1.80
C LEU A 709 1.89 -18.92 2.15
N LYS A 710 1.53 -18.62 3.41
CA LYS A 710 0.14 -18.61 3.88
C LYS A 710 -0.65 -17.38 3.42
N GLU A 711 -0.04 -16.20 3.45
CA GLU A 711 -0.77 -14.93 3.30
C GLU A 711 -0.64 -14.29 1.91
N ASN A 712 0.36 -14.66 1.11
CA ASN A 712 0.66 -14.01 -0.17
C ASN A 712 -0.55 -14.00 -1.12
N ARG A 713 -1.30 -15.11 -1.23
CA ARG A 713 -2.45 -15.18 -2.13
C ARG A 713 -3.58 -14.24 -1.72
N ALA A 714 -3.90 -14.21 -0.43
CA ALA A 714 -4.97 -13.36 0.11
C ALA A 714 -4.61 -11.87 -0.01
N ARG A 715 -3.38 -11.50 0.34
CA ARG A 715 -2.90 -10.11 0.23
C ARG A 715 -2.81 -9.63 -1.23
N LYS A 716 -2.38 -10.49 -2.17
CA LYS A 716 -2.43 -10.17 -3.61
C LYS A 716 -3.85 -9.89 -4.09
N ARG A 717 -4.80 -10.78 -3.74
CA ARG A 717 -6.21 -10.61 -4.10
C ARG A 717 -6.77 -9.32 -3.53
N LEU A 718 -6.46 -9.00 -2.27
CA LEU A 718 -6.87 -7.73 -1.68
C LEU A 718 -6.31 -6.54 -2.46
N MET A 719 -5.02 -6.58 -2.83
CA MET A 719 -4.38 -5.52 -3.62
C MET A 719 -5.11 -5.30 -4.95
N GLU A 720 -5.45 -6.38 -5.67
CA GLU A 720 -6.23 -6.34 -6.92
C GLU A 720 -7.63 -5.76 -6.70
N GLN A 721 -8.31 -6.17 -5.64
CA GLN A 721 -9.66 -5.71 -5.30
C GLN A 721 -9.71 -4.23 -4.92
N MET A 722 -8.77 -3.77 -4.10
CA MET A 722 -8.66 -2.34 -3.76
C MET A 722 -8.34 -1.51 -5.00
N GLY A 723 -7.42 -1.96 -5.84
CA GLY A 723 -7.12 -1.28 -7.10
C GLY A 723 -8.32 -1.19 -8.04
N ALA A 724 -9.13 -2.24 -8.14
CA ALA A 724 -10.37 -2.22 -8.91
C ALA A 724 -11.40 -1.25 -8.32
N ALA A 725 -11.50 -1.17 -6.99
CA ALA A 725 -12.41 -0.24 -6.33
C ALA A 725 -11.98 1.22 -6.50
N TYR A 726 -10.68 1.53 -6.40
CA TYR A 726 -10.16 2.86 -6.72
C TYR A 726 -10.51 3.25 -8.15
N ALA A 727 -10.29 2.36 -9.12
CA ALA A 727 -10.63 2.61 -10.51
C ALA A 727 -12.13 2.80 -10.72
N ALA A 728 -12.99 1.99 -10.08
CA ALA A 728 -14.44 2.16 -10.14
C ALA A 728 -14.93 3.51 -9.57
N HIS A 729 -14.14 4.14 -8.69
CA HIS A 729 -14.39 5.48 -8.16
C HIS A 729 -13.57 6.57 -8.88
N GLY A 730 -12.98 6.22 -10.03
CA GLY A 730 -12.29 7.16 -10.91
C GLY A 730 -10.86 7.52 -10.47
N ILE A 731 -10.15 6.63 -9.79
CA ILE A 731 -8.73 6.80 -9.44
C ILE A 731 -7.91 5.64 -10.01
N ILE A 732 -6.90 5.92 -10.84
CA ILE A 732 -5.96 4.90 -11.30
C ILE A 732 -4.67 4.99 -10.48
N THR A 733 -4.28 3.88 -9.86
CA THR A 733 -3.04 3.76 -9.08
C THR A 733 -2.13 2.69 -9.67
N LEU A 734 -0.84 2.77 -9.37
CA LEU A 734 0.11 1.71 -9.70
C LEU A 734 -0.03 0.55 -8.73
N ALA A 735 -0.50 -0.58 -9.25
CA ALA A 735 -0.71 -1.82 -8.51
C ALA A 735 -1.48 -1.64 -7.17
N GLY A 736 -2.41 -0.67 -7.09
CA GLY A 736 -3.29 -0.48 -5.92
C GLY A 736 -2.60 0.01 -4.66
N SER A 737 -1.31 0.37 -4.70
CA SER A 737 -0.56 0.78 -3.51
C SER A 737 0.40 1.94 -3.72
N ARG A 738 0.77 2.28 -4.96
CA ARG A 738 1.69 3.39 -5.24
C ARG A 738 1.08 4.37 -6.23
N MET A 739 1.38 5.64 -6.04
CA MET A 739 0.84 6.76 -6.78
C MET A 739 1.97 7.73 -7.11
N TYR A 740 1.93 8.32 -8.31
CA TYR A 740 2.81 9.39 -8.71
C TYR A 740 1.99 10.65 -8.95
N THR A 741 2.42 11.75 -8.36
CA THR A 741 1.88 13.08 -8.65
C THR A 741 2.79 13.82 -9.63
N SER A 742 2.24 14.85 -10.26
CA SER A 742 2.81 15.73 -11.26
C SER A 742 2.42 17.18 -11.00
N MET A 743 2.95 18.09 -11.81
CA MET A 743 2.55 19.49 -11.78
C MET A 743 1.06 19.70 -12.10
N ALA A 744 0.42 18.78 -12.83
CA ALA A 744 -0.99 18.89 -13.19
C ALA A 744 -1.95 18.52 -12.05
N ASP A 745 -1.44 17.95 -10.96
CA ASP A 745 -2.22 17.56 -9.79
C ASP A 745 -2.38 18.75 -8.83
N THR A 746 -3.28 19.67 -9.20
CA THR A 746 -3.62 20.87 -8.41
C THR A 746 -4.29 20.51 -7.08
N ASP A 747 -4.50 21.49 -6.21
CA ASP A 747 -5.18 21.25 -4.92
C ASP A 747 -6.60 20.72 -5.14
N GLU A 748 -7.31 21.24 -6.15
CA GLU A 748 -8.65 20.78 -6.54
C GLU A 748 -8.65 19.30 -6.99
N VAL A 749 -7.67 18.91 -7.82
CA VAL A 749 -7.54 17.51 -8.29
C VAL A 749 -7.26 16.57 -7.10
N ILE A 750 -6.37 16.98 -6.20
CA ILE A 750 -6.03 16.18 -5.02
C ILE A 750 -7.22 16.08 -4.06
N ASP A 751 -7.98 17.15 -3.88
CA ASP A 751 -9.16 17.16 -3.01
C ASP A 751 -10.29 16.29 -3.59
N ASP A 752 -10.52 16.31 -4.91
CA ASP A 752 -11.42 15.37 -5.59
C ASP A 752 -10.96 13.92 -5.41
N ALA A 753 -9.66 13.65 -5.56
CA ALA A 753 -9.10 12.32 -5.29
C ALA A 753 -9.34 11.88 -3.84
N LEU A 754 -9.14 12.76 -2.85
CA LEU A 754 -9.38 12.46 -1.45
C LEU A 754 -10.87 12.18 -1.17
N ALA A 755 -11.79 12.91 -1.78
CA ALA A 755 -13.22 12.64 -1.68
C ALA A 755 -13.59 11.25 -2.25
N ARG A 756 -12.96 10.84 -3.35
CA ARG A 756 -13.15 9.49 -3.95
C ARG A 756 -12.50 8.39 -3.11
N PHE A 757 -11.33 8.65 -2.49
CA PHE A 757 -10.74 7.72 -1.52
C PHE A 757 -11.62 7.57 -0.27
N ASP A 758 -12.23 8.66 0.23
CA ASP A 758 -13.17 8.63 1.35
C ASP A 758 -14.34 7.68 1.06
N GLN A 759 -14.93 7.78 -0.15
CA GLN A 759 -15.98 6.88 -0.60
C GLN A 759 -15.53 5.41 -0.58
N VAL A 760 -14.32 5.10 -1.06
CA VAL A 760 -13.81 3.72 -1.05
C VAL A 760 -13.52 3.23 0.38
N PHE A 761 -12.97 4.09 1.24
CA PHE A 761 -12.63 3.70 2.62
C PHE A 761 -13.89 3.45 3.45
N ALA A 762 -14.98 4.18 3.20
CA ALA A 762 -16.30 3.92 3.79
C ALA A 762 -16.89 2.54 3.43
N LEU A 763 -16.35 1.87 2.40
CA LEU A 763 -16.76 0.53 1.96
C LEU A 763 -15.92 -0.61 2.58
N VAL A 764 -14.91 -0.28 3.38
CA VAL A 764 -14.03 -1.26 4.01
C VAL A 764 -14.76 -2.00 5.15
N GLU A 765 -14.44 -3.27 5.34
CA GLU A 765 -15.05 -4.12 6.37
C GLU A 765 -14.78 -3.61 7.79
N GLY A 766 -15.84 -3.39 8.57
CA GLY A 766 -15.80 -2.84 9.92
C GLY A 766 -15.51 -1.34 9.98
N VAL A 767 -15.76 -0.64 8.87
CA VAL A 767 -16.14 0.77 8.78
C VAL A 767 -17.64 0.82 8.57
#